data_AF-A0A5D6VE27-F1
#
_entry.id   AF-A0A5D6VE27-F1
#
_cell.length_a   1.000
_cell.length_b   1.000
_cell.length_c   1.000
_cell.angle_alpha   90.00
_cell.angle_beta   90.00
_cell.angle_gamma   90.00
#
_symmetry.space_group_name_H-M   'P 1'
#
loop_
_entity.id
_entity.type
_entity.pdbx_description
1 polymer ?
#
loop_
_entity_poly.entity_id
_entity_poly.type
_entity_poly.pdbx_seq_one_letter_code
_entity_poly.pdbx_strand_id
1 'polypeptide(L)'
;MAKVLRLHNNGSQQVQGWQKTAPVTSTEINTVTDPTGGKARNLAISIPTPFARMHLFETAFDFLAREGQRNPGSVYHELVTHYWDLLELLYNFHLYSQAGRKITLRRWNTEAEIRKMRSEEGTRLLGETLQLFFQDQRFQGFSDMYLIFYESPELAGGPRLLGGTSPLTLLFTGPAVKPLDLERPQARGHYFDGQTVLLEQRDPQFQEFVYELFLAYPQLRGREFAGSVYAALDRTRINQMQMQGDRTAQQYQSRFPALPDAQGNLVTVKGVPLPGRADQSAVTSSDLFIQPTREAGTGRPRPLVLRPNLTMAGANYLNGQPWDDRTPVPYHDELALESRVLPGKGFKYPYLTVGDFLEDSLVELPYELNTQRYHTGKVTFQYGADGQGRARFPYLLPLRQAFFEYFTEHELAELLTFTIDLNHVRVQLRVPVQGGRFITFERSYYTNPQNPKDAQGREILEKGRIVRANVGVGIFPFYVFRQQPEYNDLYKVMLVDADNSPTMLQRRYELAFFAGGERITDQGAARRATRQERTTKSVASAGSTYYEITGTHFDIAELTCPPAILGAAPARGLVVPRWRELERGTRRFTFAVDFGTTNTHIAYADSPRAHPRPFTIGEADVQVEWLHAPLPDAGQSATQRYRSGAGQLQSDVATLQTREFVPSFIGEGGSAYEFPIRTAVCETTSFANEPAKVLSNINVGFSINTETLPELPQNRFVTNLKWSAELDPQGVSRIEAFFKEMLLLMRHKAALHGGILEDTRVVWFAPLSFDGFLRNQFQQVWDEKFQEVFKVRRSTICLTESVAPYYYLTATNQVVPNRDENVINIDIGGGTTDLLVFADQHPAFSTSFRFAGDDLWGDGYARVQGAPKQNGLLRLGVAHAESLPDSEQNQEYKGYLNAALRNADFGSADVTSLLFKYDDALRFSQALGLGKGRQLRVLFYLHYTSIIYHTAQLVQHLGLKTPRYLCFSGKGSLYLRLLAGGSNLGAIEKITKAIFQAVTGAEPPHNFRVILADNPKEATTNGGVLYEDGASTADYDRIKPVKFTGAPDSGEIGQRRLKLAQVDADLKAQVLDNVRNYFTLVLEGDEIAPYMREVGVDVDRQRVKDILLREIEDSLSLGLHQFQRLLSADETLPETLFFLPLKQALYNLSRELQAG
;
A
#
# COMPACT_ATOMS: atom_id res chain seq x y z
N MET A 1 -95.96 -51.23 -22.53
CA MET A 1 -94.87 -52.18 -22.23
C MET A 1 -94.14 -51.70 -20.99
N ALA A 2 -94.01 -52.53 -19.95
CA ALA A 2 -93.27 -52.18 -18.74
C ALA A 2 -91.77 -52.12 -19.06
N LYS A 3 -91.11 -51.00 -18.74
CA LYS A 3 -89.68 -50.80 -19.00
C LYS A 3 -88.90 -51.35 -17.80
N VAL A 4 -88.07 -52.37 -18.00
CA VAL A 4 -87.21 -52.91 -16.94
C VAL A 4 -86.03 -51.96 -16.75
N LEU A 5 -85.93 -51.33 -15.58
CA LEU A 5 -84.79 -50.48 -15.21
C LEU A 5 -83.59 -51.36 -14.87
N ARG A 6 -82.57 -51.39 -15.74
CA ARG A 6 -81.29 -52.06 -15.53
C ARG A 6 -80.17 -51.31 -16.25
N LEU A 7 -78.93 -51.44 -15.78
CA LEU A 7 -77.76 -50.70 -16.30
C LEU A 7 -77.11 -51.35 -17.55
N HIS A 8 -77.42 -52.62 -17.82
CA HIS A 8 -76.81 -53.43 -18.89
C HIS A 8 -77.85 -53.95 -19.89
N ASN A 9 -77.41 -54.37 -21.08
CA ASN A 9 -78.31 -54.78 -22.16
C ASN A 9 -78.72 -56.26 -22.13
N ASN A 10 -78.14 -57.07 -21.22
CA ASN A 10 -78.42 -58.51 -21.11
C ASN A 10 -79.59 -58.85 -20.14
N GLY A 11 -80.32 -59.94 -20.38
CA GLY A 11 -81.31 -60.56 -19.47
C GLY A 11 -82.79 -60.53 -19.92
N SER A 12 -83.64 -61.40 -19.34
CA SER A 12 -85.06 -61.55 -19.72
C SER A 12 -85.88 -60.26 -19.59
N GLN A 13 -86.74 -59.95 -20.56
CA GLN A 13 -87.67 -58.81 -20.51
C GLN A 13 -88.97 -59.10 -19.74
N GLN A 14 -89.15 -60.32 -19.23
CA GLN A 14 -90.37 -60.77 -18.55
C GLN A 14 -90.38 -60.56 -17.02
N VAL A 15 -89.67 -59.55 -16.52
CA VAL A 15 -89.67 -59.23 -15.08
C VAL A 15 -90.86 -58.30 -14.77
N GLN A 16 -91.80 -58.75 -13.94
CA GLN A 16 -92.96 -57.96 -13.49
C GLN A 16 -92.84 -57.61 -12.01
N GLY A 17 -93.03 -56.34 -11.65
CA GLY A 17 -92.93 -55.85 -10.28
C GLY A 17 -91.50 -55.90 -9.72
N TRP A 18 -91.38 -56.22 -8.43
CA TRP A 18 -90.09 -56.40 -7.75
C TRP A 18 -89.75 -57.90 -7.73
N GLN A 19 -88.72 -58.31 -8.48
CA GLN A 19 -88.21 -59.68 -8.49
C GLN A 19 -86.70 -59.72 -8.30
N LYS A 20 -86.20 -60.82 -7.76
CA LYS A 20 -84.76 -61.05 -7.55
C LYS A 20 -84.09 -61.34 -8.90
N THR A 21 -83.15 -60.49 -9.30
CA THR A 21 -82.30 -60.72 -10.49
C THR A 21 -80.97 -61.36 -10.11
N ALA A 22 -80.28 -61.94 -11.09
CA ALA A 22 -78.90 -62.39 -10.90
C ALA A 22 -77.95 -61.21 -10.61
N PRO A 23 -76.85 -61.42 -9.88
CA PRO A 23 -75.79 -60.42 -9.73
C PRO A 23 -75.24 -60.01 -11.10
N VAL A 24 -74.91 -58.72 -11.27
CA VAL A 24 -74.27 -58.22 -12.49
C VAL A 24 -72.87 -58.81 -12.58
N THR A 25 -72.60 -59.57 -13.64
CA THR A 25 -71.29 -60.16 -13.95
C THR A 25 -70.45 -59.23 -14.81
N SER A 26 -69.15 -59.51 -14.94
CA SER A 26 -68.22 -58.78 -15.81
C SER A 26 -68.69 -58.69 -17.27
N THR A 27 -69.41 -59.71 -17.77
CA THR A 27 -70.00 -59.72 -19.10
C THR A 27 -71.08 -58.65 -19.26
N GLU A 28 -71.94 -58.47 -18.24
CA GLU A 28 -72.96 -57.43 -18.26
C GLU A 28 -72.38 -56.03 -18.04
N ILE A 29 -71.39 -55.89 -17.14
CA ILE A 29 -70.66 -54.63 -16.91
C ILE A 29 -70.03 -54.12 -18.21
N ASN A 30 -69.44 -55.00 -19.01
CA ASN A 30 -68.83 -54.63 -20.30
C ASN A 30 -69.84 -54.10 -21.33
N THR A 31 -71.14 -54.35 -21.17
CA THR A 31 -72.19 -53.79 -22.05
C THR A 31 -72.71 -52.43 -21.59
N VAL A 32 -72.27 -51.96 -20.41
CA VAL A 32 -72.62 -50.63 -19.89
C VAL A 32 -71.78 -49.59 -20.63
N THR A 33 -72.39 -48.86 -21.55
CA THR A 33 -71.76 -47.74 -22.26
C THR A 33 -71.96 -46.44 -21.50
N ASP A 34 -70.94 -45.59 -21.40
CA ASP A 34 -71.09 -44.23 -20.88
C ASP A 34 -72.06 -43.43 -21.79
N PRO A 35 -73.25 -43.04 -21.30
CA PRO A 35 -74.27 -42.36 -22.11
C PRO A 35 -73.83 -40.95 -22.55
N THR A 36 -72.78 -40.38 -21.96
CA THR A 36 -72.25 -39.05 -22.28
C THR A 36 -70.94 -39.07 -23.08
N GLY A 37 -70.40 -40.26 -23.37
CA GLY A 37 -69.17 -40.43 -24.16
C GLY A 37 -67.94 -39.74 -23.56
N GLY A 38 -67.81 -39.72 -22.22
CA GLY A 38 -66.68 -39.12 -21.51
C GLY A 38 -66.70 -37.59 -21.44
N LYS A 39 -67.83 -36.94 -21.75
CA LYS A 39 -68.00 -35.46 -21.74
C LYS A 39 -68.45 -34.89 -20.38
N ALA A 40 -68.65 -35.73 -19.37
CA ALA A 40 -69.04 -35.29 -18.04
C ALA A 40 -67.91 -34.48 -17.38
N ARG A 41 -68.16 -33.20 -17.09
CA ARG A 41 -67.19 -32.29 -16.43
C ARG A 41 -67.03 -32.56 -14.93
N ASN A 42 -68.03 -33.15 -14.29
CA ASN A 42 -68.02 -33.49 -12.87
C ASN A 42 -68.05 -35.02 -12.70
N LEU A 43 -66.88 -35.60 -12.45
CA LEU A 43 -66.74 -37.01 -12.08
C LEU A 43 -67.16 -37.20 -10.62
N ALA A 44 -68.46 -37.40 -10.38
CA ALA A 44 -68.95 -37.80 -9.07
C ALA A 44 -68.67 -39.30 -8.86
N ILE A 45 -67.60 -39.61 -8.13
CA ILE A 45 -67.44 -40.94 -7.50
C ILE A 45 -68.33 -40.98 -6.26
N SER A 46 -69.20 -41.99 -6.15
CA SER A 46 -70.21 -42.10 -5.09
C SER A 46 -69.64 -42.11 -3.67
N ILE A 47 -68.35 -42.44 -3.53
CA ILE A 47 -67.57 -42.29 -2.30
C ILE A 47 -66.20 -41.70 -2.68
N PRO A 48 -65.84 -40.49 -2.23
CA PRO A 48 -64.58 -39.84 -2.61
C PRO A 48 -63.39 -40.41 -1.82
N THR A 49 -63.02 -41.66 -2.09
CA THR A 49 -61.85 -42.32 -1.48
C THR A 49 -60.65 -42.35 -2.44
N PRO A 50 -59.41 -42.44 -1.92
CA PRO A 50 -58.24 -42.72 -2.75
C PRO A 50 -58.41 -44.00 -3.60
N PHE A 51 -59.08 -45.02 -3.08
CA PHE A 51 -59.35 -46.29 -3.79
C PHE A 51 -60.23 -46.09 -5.03
N ALA A 52 -61.33 -45.36 -4.88
CA ALA A 52 -62.20 -45.01 -5.99
C ALA A 52 -61.45 -44.20 -7.05
N ARG A 53 -60.54 -43.31 -6.61
CA ARG A 53 -59.65 -42.57 -7.50
C ARG A 53 -58.68 -43.49 -8.23
N MET A 54 -58.04 -44.46 -7.57
CA MET A 54 -57.14 -45.43 -8.22
C MET A 54 -57.87 -46.24 -9.30
N HIS A 55 -59.08 -46.75 -9.04
CA HIS A 55 -59.90 -47.45 -10.04
C HIS A 55 -60.33 -46.56 -11.21
N LEU A 56 -60.53 -45.27 -10.96
CA LEU A 56 -60.84 -44.32 -12.03
C LEU A 56 -59.67 -44.16 -13.01
N PHE A 57 -58.43 -44.12 -12.51
CA PHE A 57 -57.24 -44.09 -13.38
C PHE A 57 -57.09 -45.40 -14.17
N GLU A 58 -57.30 -46.55 -13.53
CA GLU A 58 -57.33 -47.85 -14.20
C GLU A 58 -58.36 -47.87 -15.36
N THR A 59 -59.57 -47.36 -15.08
CA THR A 59 -60.65 -47.21 -16.08
C THR A 59 -60.27 -46.23 -17.20
N ALA A 60 -59.60 -45.11 -16.87
CA ALA A 60 -59.16 -44.13 -17.86
C ALA A 60 -58.12 -44.73 -18.83
N PHE A 61 -57.18 -45.54 -18.33
CA PHE A 61 -56.23 -46.25 -19.16
C PHE A 61 -56.89 -47.35 -20.01
N ASP A 62 -57.80 -48.14 -19.45
CA ASP A 62 -58.56 -49.15 -20.21
C ASP A 62 -59.42 -48.49 -21.31
N PHE A 63 -59.99 -47.31 -21.04
CA PHE A 63 -60.72 -46.51 -22.03
C PHE A 63 -59.79 -46.05 -23.16
N LEU A 64 -58.62 -45.49 -22.83
CA LEU A 64 -57.66 -45.03 -23.81
C LEU A 64 -57.12 -46.17 -24.68
N ALA A 65 -56.86 -47.34 -24.09
CA ALA A 65 -56.42 -48.53 -24.81
C ALA A 65 -57.48 -49.06 -25.81
N ARG A 66 -58.78 -48.84 -25.55
CA ARG A 66 -59.89 -49.24 -26.43
C ARG A 66 -60.23 -48.19 -27.49
N GLU A 67 -60.33 -46.93 -27.11
CA GLU A 67 -60.81 -45.83 -27.96
C GLU A 67 -59.69 -45.08 -28.70
N GLY A 68 -58.44 -45.17 -28.22
CA GLY A 68 -57.30 -44.43 -28.75
C GLY A 68 -57.55 -42.91 -28.75
N GLN A 69 -57.06 -42.21 -29.77
CA GLN A 69 -57.22 -40.76 -29.93
C GLN A 69 -58.58 -40.33 -30.54
N ARG A 70 -59.60 -41.20 -30.58
CA ARG A 70 -60.89 -40.86 -31.22
C ARG A 70 -61.66 -39.73 -30.51
N ASN A 71 -61.36 -39.46 -29.23
CA ASN A 71 -61.96 -38.37 -28.45
C ASN A 71 -60.93 -37.73 -27.48
N PRO A 72 -59.98 -36.93 -28.00
CA PRO A 72 -58.80 -36.49 -27.25
C PRO A 72 -59.11 -35.51 -26.12
N GLY A 73 -60.29 -34.90 -26.09
CA GLY A 73 -60.74 -33.98 -25.04
C GLY A 73 -61.65 -34.62 -23.97
N SER A 74 -61.69 -35.94 -23.88
CA SER A 74 -62.47 -36.62 -22.84
C SER A 74 -61.81 -36.49 -21.47
N VAL A 75 -62.61 -36.57 -20.41
CA VAL A 75 -62.08 -36.51 -19.03
C VAL A 75 -61.08 -37.62 -18.72
N TYR A 76 -61.16 -38.76 -19.44
CA TYR A 76 -60.19 -39.85 -19.33
C TYR A 76 -58.82 -39.48 -19.92
N HIS A 77 -58.76 -38.70 -21.01
CA HIS A 77 -57.50 -38.21 -21.56
C HIS A 77 -56.85 -37.17 -20.66
N GLU A 78 -57.64 -36.34 -19.99
CA GLU A 78 -57.16 -35.42 -18.96
C GLU A 78 -56.55 -36.18 -17.77
N LEU A 79 -57.23 -37.23 -17.27
CA LEU A 79 -56.70 -38.08 -16.20
C LEU A 79 -55.39 -38.77 -16.61
N VAL A 80 -55.31 -39.35 -17.81
CA VAL A 80 -54.07 -39.97 -18.30
C VAL A 80 -52.96 -38.93 -18.50
N THR A 81 -53.29 -37.71 -18.93
CA THR A 81 -52.33 -36.60 -18.98
C THR A 81 -51.79 -36.27 -17.59
N HIS A 82 -52.66 -36.09 -16.60
CA HIS A 82 -52.25 -35.82 -15.22
C HIS A 82 -51.41 -36.95 -14.63
N TYR A 83 -51.68 -38.20 -15.01
CA TYR A 83 -50.82 -39.32 -14.64
C TYR A 83 -49.40 -39.14 -15.17
N TRP A 84 -49.27 -38.87 -16.47
CA TRP A 84 -47.95 -38.70 -17.10
C TRP A 84 -47.24 -37.45 -16.59
N ASP A 85 -47.97 -36.36 -16.31
CA ASP A 85 -47.43 -35.17 -15.66
C ASP A 85 -46.79 -35.51 -14.31
N LEU A 86 -47.48 -36.29 -13.48
CA LEU A 86 -46.96 -36.70 -12.18
C LEU A 86 -45.73 -37.61 -12.31
N LEU A 87 -45.73 -38.55 -13.27
CA LEU A 87 -44.60 -39.45 -13.47
C LEU A 87 -43.38 -38.74 -14.07
N GLU A 88 -43.57 -37.80 -15.00
CA GLU A 88 -42.50 -36.98 -15.58
C GLU A 88 -41.89 -36.01 -14.56
N LEU A 89 -42.74 -35.47 -13.67
CA LEU A 89 -42.30 -34.67 -12.53
C LEU A 89 -41.40 -35.48 -11.57
N LEU A 90 -41.77 -36.74 -11.29
CA LEU A 90 -40.95 -37.65 -10.47
C LEU A 90 -39.68 -38.13 -11.19
N TYR A 91 -39.74 -38.36 -12.51
CA TYR A 91 -38.55 -38.63 -13.31
C TYR A 91 -37.52 -37.50 -13.17
N ASN A 92 -37.98 -36.25 -13.10
CA ASN A 92 -37.18 -35.05 -12.91
C ASN A 92 -37.06 -34.60 -11.43
N PHE A 93 -37.25 -35.49 -10.45
CA PHE A 93 -37.30 -35.18 -9.02
C PHE A 93 -36.18 -34.24 -8.52
N HIS A 94 -34.93 -34.51 -8.93
CA HIS A 94 -33.75 -33.73 -8.51
C HIS A 94 -33.55 -32.42 -9.29
N LEU A 95 -34.21 -32.23 -10.44
CA LEU A 95 -34.06 -31.03 -11.27
C LEU A 95 -34.71 -29.81 -10.59
N TYR A 96 -35.85 -30.00 -9.94
CA TYR A 96 -36.68 -28.92 -9.43
C TYR A 96 -36.40 -28.54 -7.97
N SER A 97 -35.44 -29.18 -7.30
CA SER A 97 -35.19 -29.01 -5.86
C SER A 97 -34.42 -27.73 -5.47
N GLN A 98 -33.80 -27.02 -6.43
CA GLN A 98 -32.81 -25.96 -6.12
C GLN A 98 -33.30 -24.51 -6.27
N ALA A 99 -34.55 -24.27 -6.68
CA ALA A 99 -35.16 -22.94 -6.80
C ALA A 99 -36.11 -22.58 -5.62
N GLY A 100 -35.88 -23.16 -4.44
CA GLY A 100 -36.84 -23.11 -3.31
C GLY A 100 -38.11 -23.94 -3.55
N ARG A 101 -38.17 -24.63 -4.68
CA ARG A 101 -39.22 -25.59 -5.03
C ARG A 101 -38.85 -26.96 -4.48
N LYS A 102 -39.82 -27.72 -3.97
CA LYS A 102 -39.57 -29.02 -3.33
C LYS A 102 -40.66 -30.02 -3.64
N ILE A 103 -40.26 -31.17 -4.18
CA ILE A 103 -41.13 -32.35 -4.30
C ILE A 103 -40.83 -33.26 -3.10
N THR A 104 -41.86 -33.65 -2.35
CA THR A 104 -41.70 -34.50 -1.16
C THR A 104 -42.63 -35.70 -1.25
N LEU A 105 -42.09 -36.91 -1.03
CA LEU A 105 -42.87 -38.13 -0.92
C LEU A 105 -43.05 -38.47 0.56
N ARG A 106 -44.29 -38.48 1.05
CA ARG A 106 -44.59 -38.79 2.45
C ARG A 106 -45.21 -40.18 2.55
N ARG A 107 -44.59 -41.06 3.33
CA ARG A 107 -45.08 -42.41 3.58
C ARG A 107 -46.36 -42.38 4.43
N TRP A 108 -47.40 -43.07 3.95
CA TRP A 108 -48.66 -43.34 4.64
C TRP A 108 -48.82 -44.85 4.80
N ASN A 109 -48.57 -45.35 6.01
CA ASN A 109 -48.67 -46.78 6.30
C ASN A 109 -50.13 -47.16 6.53
N THR A 110 -50.68 -47.91 5.59
CA THR A 110 -52.11 -48.23 5.51
C THR A 110 -52.62 -48.94 6.78
N GLU A 111 -51.85 -49.89 7.31
CA GLU A 111 -52.24 -50.69 8.47
C GLU A 111 -52.23 -49.87 9.77
N ALA A 112 -51.15 -49.12 10.02
CA ALA A 112 -51.04 -48.28 11.20
C ALA A 112 -52.10 -47.18 11.23
N GLU A 113 -52.36 -46.55 10.09
CA GLU A 113 -53.31 -45.44 9.97
C GLU A 113 -54.76 -45.92 10.08
N ILE A 114 -55.12 -47.05 9.45
CA ILE A 114 -56.45 -47.66 9.63
C ILE A 114 -56.65 -48.08 11.09
N ARG A 115 -55.64 -48.68 11.73
CA ARG A 115 -55.72 -49.07 13.14
C ARG A 115 -55.95 -47.85 14.03
N LYS A 116 -55.26 -46.74 13.76
CA LYS A 116 -55.46 -45.46 14.45
C LYS A 116 -56.89 -44.93 14.24
N MET A 117 -57.39 -44.88 13.01
CA MET A 117 -58.76 -44.43 12.72
C MET A 117 -59.82 -45.30 13.42
N ARG A 118 -59.59 -46.61 13.51
CA ARG A 118 -60.50 -47.53 14.22
C ARG A 118 -60.50 -47.32 15.74
N SER A 119 -59.41 -46.82 16.30
CA SER A 119 -59.29 -46.54 17.74
C SER A 119 -60.01 -45.26 18.17
N GLU A 120 -60.20 -44.30 17.26
CA GLU A 120 -60.88 -43.04 17.52
C GLU A 120 -62.38 -43.13 17.17
N GLU A 121 -63.26 -42.75 18.09
CA GLU A 121 -64.71 -42.90 17.92
C GLU A 121 -65.26 -42.16 16.68
N GLY A 122 -64.76 -40.94 16.43
CA GLY A 122 -65.19 -40.12 15.29
C GLY A 122 -64.73 -40.62 13.92
N THR A 123 -63.70 -41.47 13.84
CA THR A 123 -63.15 -41.98 12.58
C THR A 123 -63.27 -43.50 12.43
N ARG A 124 -63.87 -44.18 13.42
CA ARG A 124 -63.97 -45.65 13.47
C ARG A 124 -64.64 -46.27 12.25
N LEU A 125 -65.81 -45.76 11.87
CA LEU A 125 -66.57 -46.28 10.73
C LEU A 125 -65.80 -46.10 9.41
N LEU A 126 -65.09 -44.99 9.25
CA LEU A 126 -64.22 -44.75 8.10
C LEU A 126 -63.08 -45.78 8.08
N GLY A 127 -62.41 -45.99 9.21
CA GLY A 127 -61.35 -47.01 9.33
C GLY A 127 -61.84 -48.43 9.00
N GLU A 128 -63.00 -48.84 9.50
CA GLU A 128 -63.63 -50.13 9.18
C GLU A 128 -63.97 -50.26 7.69
N THR A 129 -64.52 -49.20 7.10
CA THR A 129 -64.85 -49.14 5.67
C THR A 129 -63.58 -49.27 4.82
N LEU A 130 -62.52 -48.52 5.16
CA LEU A 130 -61.24 -48.61 4.46
C LEU A 130 -60.61 -50.00 4.59
N GLN A 131 -60.69 -50.63 5.77
CA GLN A 131 -60.20 -51.98 5.96
C GLN A 131 -60.88 -52.99 5.04
N LEU A 132 -62.19 -52.86 4.81
CA LEU A 132 -62.94 -53.71 3.89
C LEU A 132 -62.45 -53.56 2.43
N PHE A 133 -62.16 -52.33 1.99
CA PHE A 133 -61.58 -52.10 0.66
C PHE A 133 -60.18 -52.73 0.50
N PHE A 134 -59.36 -52.73 1.55
CA PHE A 134 -58.04 -53.35 1.53
C PHE A 134 -58.03 -54.88 1.52
N GLN A 135 -59.18 -55.54 1.74
CA GLN A 135 -59.31 -56.99 1.62
C GLN A 135 -59.41 -57.47 0.16
N ASP A 136 -59.55 -56.56 -0.81
CA ASP A 136 -59.47 -56.89 -2.24
C ASP A 136 -58.05 -57.39 -2.59
N GLN A 137 -57.98 -58.53 -3.28
CA GLN A 137 -56.71 -59.19 -3.65
C GLN A 137 -55.76 -58.27 -4.42
N ARG A 138 -56.25 -57.28 -5.17
CA ARG A 138 -55.43 -56.33 -5.91
C ARG A 138 -54.56 -55.45 -5.01
N PHE A 139 -55.00 -55.22 -3.77
CA PHE A 139 -54.28 -54.46 -2.75
C PHE A 139 -53.33 -55.34 -1.91
N GLN A 140 -53.26 -56.65 -2.17
CA GLN A 140 -52.30 -57.53 -1.50
C GLN A 140 -50.85 -57.07 -1.78
N GLY A 141 -50.05 -56.91 -0.72
CA GLY A 141 -48.68 -56.40 -0.81
C GLY A 141 -48.56 -54.88 -0.98
N PHE A 142 -49.66 -54.13 -0.81
CA PHE A 142 -49.67 -52.67 -0.84
C PHE A 142 -49.91 -52.09 0.57
N SER A 143 -48.88 -52.15 1.42
CA SER A 143 -48.95 -51.68 2.81
C SER A 143 -48.56 -50.21 2.99
N ASP A 144 -47.77 -49.67 2.07
CA ASP A 144 -47.28 -48.29 2.10
C ASP A 144 -47.77 -47.53 0.86
N MET A 145 -48.52 -46.46 1.11
CA MET A 145 -48.90 -45.49 0.09
C MET A 145 -48.05 -44.24 0.26
N TYR A 146 -47.43 -43.73 -0.79
CA TYR A 146 -46.63 -42.51 -0.73
C TYR A 146 -47.43 -41.36 -1.35
N LEU A 147 -47.65 -40.31 -0.56
CA LEU A 147 -48.33 -39.09 -0.97
C LEU A 147 -47.30 -38.08 -1.49
N ILE A 148 -47.52 -37.55 -2.69
CA ILE A 148 -46.59 -36.69 -3.40
C ILE A 148 -47.02 -35.23 -3.24
N PHE A 149 -46.16 -34.42 -2.63
CA PHE A 149 -46.38 -33.00 -2.38
C PHE A 149 -45.44 -32.13 -3.20
N TYR A 150 -45.91 -30.93 -3.54
CA TYR A 150 -45.12 -29.88 -4.17
C TYR A 150 -45.22 -28.55 -3.40
N GLU A 151 -44.07 -27.92 -3.20
CA GLU A 151 -43.88 -26.64 -2.51
C GLU A 151 -43.09 -25.70 -3.45
N SER A 152 -43.43 -24.41 -3.48
CA SER A 152 -42.72 -23.34 -4.24
C SER A 152 -42.86 -22.03 -3.47
N PRO A 153 -41.89 -21.09 -3.55
CA PRO A 153 -42.01 -19.76 -2.94
C PRO A 153 -43.23 -18.97 -3.45
N GLU A 154 -43.65 -19.23 -4.70
CA GLU A 154 -44.78 -18.56 -5.35
C GLU A 154 -46.15 -19.17 -4.97
N LEU A 155 -46.15 -20.29 -4.23
CA LEU A 155 -47.36 -20.99 -3.83
C LEU A 155 -47.88 -20.48 -2.48
N ALA A 156 -48.90 -19.62 -2.50
CA ALA A 156 -49.64 -19.26 -1.30
C ALA A 156 -50.35 -20.50 -0.69
N GLY A 157 -50.12 -20.76 0.60
CA GLY A 157 -50.84 -21.79 1.38
C GLY A 157 -50.08 -23.09 1.70
N GLY A 158 -48.78 -23.18 1.45
CA GLY A 158 -47.95 -24.33 1.86
C GLY A 158 -47.99 -25.53 0.88
N PRO A 159 -47.58 -26.74 1.34
CA PRO A 159 -47.40 -27.91 0.47
C PRO A 159 -48.69 -28.37 -0.19
N ARG A 160 -48.71 -28.49 -1.52
CA ARG A 160 -49.87 -28.98 -2.29
C ARG A 160 -49.76 -30.47 -2.57
N LEU A 161 -50.79 -31.23 -2.22
CA LEU A 161 -50.90 -32.65 -2.59
C LEU A 161 -51.19 -32.79 -4.08
N LEU A 162 -50.29 -33.43 -4.82
CA LEU A 162 -50.45 -33.72 -6.25
C LEU A 162 -51.11 -35.07 -6.50
N GLY A 163 -50.77 -36.07 -5.71
CA GLY A 163 -51.21 -37.45 -5.94
C GLY A 163 -50.56 -38.43 -4.99
N GLY A 164 -50.61 -39.72 -5.35
CA GLY A 164 -49.93 -40.76 -4.59
C GLY A 164 -49.69 -42.03 -5.40
N THR A 165 -49.03 -42.99 -4.76
CA THR A 165 -48.76 -44.31 -5.35
C THR A 165 -50.01 -45.18 -5.39
N SER A 166 -50.15 -46.00 -6.43
CA SER A 166 -51.32 -46.86 -6.70
C SER A 166 -50.88 -48.30 -6.99
N PRO A 167 -51.52 -49.32 -6.39
CA PRO A 167 -51.29 -50.72 -6.74
C PRO A 167 -52.03 -51.15 -8.03
N LEU A 168 -52.71 -50.24 -8.73
CA LEU A 168 -53.47 -50.51 -9.96
C LEU A 168 -52.89 -49.83 -11.21
N THR A 169 -52.09 -48.79 -11.00
CA THR A 169 -51.57 -47.93 -12.08
C THR A 169 -50.18 -47.39 -11.80
N LEU A 170 -49.52 -47.82 -10.71
CA LEU A 170 -48.29 -47.25 -10.13
C LEU A 170 -48.50 -45.88 -9.45
N LEU A 171 -49.22 -44.96 -10.08
CA LEU A 171 -49.53 -43.62 -9.56
C LEU A 171 -50.99 -43.22 -9.81
N PHE A 172 -51.50 -42.27 -9.05
CA PHE A 172 -52.75 -41.57 -9.31
C PHE A 172 -52.64 -40.11 -8.87
N THR A 173 -53.47 -39.21 -9.42
CA THR A 173 -53.50 -37.81 -9.01
C THR A 173 -54.74 -37.46 -8.19
N GLY A 174 -54.63 -36.39 -7.39
CA GLY A 174 -55.73 -35.88 -6.57
C GLY A 174 -56.96 -35.43 -7.40
N PRO A 175 -58.14 -35.27 -6.78
CA PRO A 175 -59.37 -34.91 -7.49
C PRO A 175 -59.38 -33.49 -8.09
N ALA A 176 -58.61 -32.56 -7.54
CA ALA A 176 -58.56 -31.16 -7.97
C ALA A 176 -57.11 -30.63 -8.03
N VAL A 177 -56.23 -31.36 -8.72
CA VAL A 177 -54.85 -30.89 -8.93
C VAL A 177 -54.89 -29.61 -9.76
N LYS A 178 -54.23 -28.57 -9.25
CA LYS A 178 -54.14 -27.27 -9.93
C LYS A 178 -52.89 -27.21 -10.78
N PRO A 179 -52.88 -26.39 -11.85
CA PRO A 179 -51.67 -26.14 -12.64
C PRO A 179 -50.52 -25.68 -11.74
N LEU A 180 -49.31 -26.15 -12.03
CA LEU A 180 -48.08 -25.73 -11.33
C LEU A 180 -47.38 -24.59 -12.06
N ASP A 181 -46.49 -23.89 -11.35
CA ASP A 181 -45.51 -22.91 -11.88
C ASP A 181 -44.32 -23.60 -12.59
N LEU A 182 -44.56 -24.77 -13.17
CA LEU A 182 -43.56 -25.59 -13.86
C LEU A 182 -44.03 -25.91 -15.28
N GLU A 183 -43.22 -25.54 -16.27
CA GLU A 183 -43.42 -25.91 -17.67
C GLU A 183 -43.02 -27.37 -17.92
N ARG A 184 -43.76 -28.04 -18.81
CA ARG A 184 -43.42 -29.39 -19.26
C ARG A 184 -42.18 -29.33 -20.18
N PRO A 185 -41.12 -30.13 -19.93
CA PRO A 185 -39.96 -30.18 -20.80
C PRO A 185 -40.35 -30.51 -22.26
N GLN A 186 -39.99 -29.64 -23.21
CA GLN A 186 -40.24 -29.79 -24.67
C GLN A 186 -41.72 -29.83 -25.11
N ALA A 187 -42.69 -29.82 -24.20
CA ALA A 187 -44.12 -29.77 -24.51
C ALA A 187 -44.70 -28.36 -24.25
N ARG A 188 -45.80 -28.01 -24.92
CA ARG A 188 -46.48 -26.72 -24.71
C ARG A 188 -47.24 -26.74 -23.37
N GLY A 189 -47.10 -25.70 -22.56
CA GLY A 189 -47.91 -25.50 -21.34
C GLY A 189 -47.27 -26.02 -20.04
N HIS A 190 -48.05 -25.98 -18.97
CA HIS A 190 -47.61 -26.27 -17.59
C HIS A 190 -48.11 -27.64 -17.13
N TYR A 191 -47.44 -28.24 -16.14
CA TYR A 191 -47.95 -29.47 -15.53
C TYR A 191 -49.34 -29.23 -14.92
N PHE A 192 -50.28 -30.16 -15.17
CA PHE A 192 -51.66 -30.12 -14.70
C PHE A 192 -52.49 -28.91 -15.20
N ASP A 193 -52.15 -28.36 -16.37
CA ASP A 193 -52.87 -27.25 -17.01
C ASP A 193 -54.15 -27.65 -17.77
N GLY A 194 -54.48 -28.94 -17.77
CA GLY A 194 -55.64 -29.50 -18.46
C GLY A 194 -55.46 -29.67 -19.98
N GLN A 195 -54.33 -29.25 -20.57
CA GLN A 195 -54.04 -29.55 -21.97
C GLN A 195 -53.64 -31.02 -22.11
N THR A 196 -54.32 -31.75 -23.01
CA THR A 196 -54.05 -33.17 -23.24
C THR A 196 -52.66 -33.38 -23.85
N VAL A 197 -51.78 -34.06 -23.10
CA VAL A 197 -50.41 -34.42 -23.51
C VAL A 197 -50.14 -35.85 -23.08
N LEU A 198 -50.22 -36.77 -24.05
CA LEU A 198 -49.97 -38.20 -23.87
C LEU A 198 -48.46 -38.52 -23.95
N LEU A 199 -48.09 -39.77 -23.64
CA LEU A 199 -46.68 -40.18 -23.52
C LEU A 199 -45.87 -39.93 -24.80
N GLU A 200 -46.44 -40.19 -25.97
CA GLU A 200 -45.78 -40.05 -27.28
C GLU A 200 -45.41 -38.60 -27.63
N GLN A 201 -45.98 -37.62 -26.93
CA GLN A 201 -45.75 -36.18 -27.14
C GLN A 201 -44.74 -35.58 -26.16
N ARG A 202 -44.18 -36.39 -25.24
CA ARG A 202 -43.24 -35.95 -24.19
C ARG A 202 -41.78 -36.13 -24.60
N ASP A 203 -40.84 -35.71 -23.75
CA ASP A 203 -39.40 -35.82 -24.03
C ASP A 203 -38.99 -37.27 -24.41
N PRO A 204 -38.22 -37.48 -25.49
CA PRO A 204 -37.83 -38.82 -25.93
C PRO A 204 -37.08 -39.66 -24.88
N GLN A 205 -36.30 -39.05 -23.99
CA GLN A 205 -35.59 -39.76 -22.90
C GLN A 205 -36.58 -40.19 -21.81
N PHE A 206 -37.56 -39.34 -21.49
CA PHE A 206 -38.64 -39.72 -20.58
C PHE A 206 -39.48 -40.88 -21.17
N GLN A 207 -39.76 -40.84 -22.47
CA GLN A 207 -40.43 -41.96 -23.14
C GLN A 207 -39.61 -43.25 -22.99
N GLU A 208 -38.30 -43.22 -23.30
CA GLU A 208 -37.43 -44.40 -23.15
C GLU A 208 -37.43 -44.92 -21.70
N PHE A 209 -37.29 -44.03 -20.71
CA PHE A 209 -37.40 -44.36 -19.28
C PHE A 209 -38.68 -45.15 -18.96
N VAL A 210 -39.85 -44.70 -19.45
CA VAL A 210 -41.13 -45.38 -19.21
C VAL A 210 -41.14 -46.78 -19.84
N TYR A 211 -40.74 -46.92 -21.11
CA TYR A 211 -40.71 -48.25 -21.75
C TYR A 211 -39.73 -49.18 -21.05
N GLU A 212 -38.54 -48.68 -20.68
CA GLU A 212 -37.56 -49.43 -19.92
C GLU A 212 -38.08 -49.88 -18.54
N LEU A 213 -38.86 -49.05 -17.84
CA LEU A 213 -39.45 -49.37 -16.53
C LEU A 213 -40.32 -50.63 -16.62
N PHE A 214 -41.25 -50.66 -17.57
CA PHE A 214 -42.14 -51.82 -17.77
C PHE A 214 -41.38 -53.03 -18.32
N LEU A 215 -40.27 -52.82 -19.03
CA LEU A 215 -39.41 -53.91 -19.48
C LEU A 215 -38.59 -54.53 -18.34
N ALA A 216 -37.97 -53.70 -17.50
CA ALA A 216 -37.13 -54.12 -16.40
C ALA A 216 -37.89 -54.77 -15.23
N TYR A 217 -39.17 -54.43 -15.05
CA TYR A 217 -40.03 -54.98 -14.01
C TYR A 217 -41.27 -55.66 -14.60
N PRO A 218 -41.18 -56.96 -14.98
CA PRO A 218 -42.29 -57.70 -15.58
C PRO A 218 -43.59 -57.70 -14.76
N GLN A 219 -43.50 -57.58 -13.44
CA GLN A 219 -44.65 -57.48 -12.53
C GLN A 219 -45.58 -56.28 -12.81
N LEU A 220 -45.06 -55.19 -13.40
CA LEU A 220 -45.88 -54.05 -13.83
C LEU A 220 -46.81 -54.38 -15.00
N ARG A 221 -46.48 -55.42 -15.79
CA ARG A 221 -47.27 -55.82 -16.96
C ARG A 221 -48.50 -56.66 -16.59
N GLY A 222 -48.57 -57.13 -15.34
CA GLY A 222 -49.68 -57.95 -14.85
C GLY A 222 -50.96 -57.15 -14.64
N ARG A 223 -52.12 -57.77 -14.92
CA ARG A 223 -53.45 -57.16 -14.71
C ARG A 223 -53.73 -56.84 -13.23
N GLU A 224 -53.10 -57.56 -12.31
CA GLU A 224 -53.19 -57.34 -10.85
C GLU A 224 -52.28 -56.21 -10.32
N PHE A 225 -51.57 -55.50 -11.21
CA PHE A 225 -50.79 -54.31 -10.87
C PHE A 225 -51.01 -53.17 -11.87
N ALA A 226 -50.08 -52.86 -12.76
CA ALA A 226 -50.18 -51.70 -13.69
C ALA A 226 -50.53 -52.12 -15.13
N GLY A 227 -51.20 -53.27 -15.30
CA GLY A 227 -51.50 -53.86 -16.60
C GLY A 227 -52.30 -52.96 -17.54
N SER A 228 -53.20 -52.12 -17.01
CA SER A 228 -53.95 -51.13 -17.82
C SER A 228 -53.04 -50.03 -18.38
N VAL A 229 -52.03 -49.59 -17.61
CA VAL A 229 -51.01 -48.64 -18.11
C VAL A 229 -50.16 -49.29 -19.19
N TYR A 230 -49.72 -50.52 -18.96
CA TYR A 230 -48.95 -51.30 -19.94
C TYR A 230 -49.74 -51.53 -21.24
N ALA A 231 -51.04 -51.80 -21.15
CA ALA A 231 -51.91 -51.99 -22.31
C ALA A 231 -52.07 -50.73 -23.18
N ALA A 232 -51.85 -49.55 -22.60
CA ALA A 232 -51.88 -48.27 -23.30
C ALA A 232 -50.52 -47.88 -23.95
N LEU A 233 -49.45 -48.65 -23.73
CA LEU A 233 -48.14 -48.42 -24.35
C LEU A 233 -48.08 -48.98 -25.79
N ASP A 234 -47.24 -48.38 -26.63
CA ASP A 234 -47.06 -48.83 -28.01
C ASP A 234 -46.34 -50.19 -28.08
N ARG A 235 -47.07 -51.21 -28.54
CA ARG A 235 -46.57 -52.58 -28.69
C ARG A 235 -45.43 -52.69 -29.69
N THR A 236 -45.41 -51.84 -30.72
CA THR A 236 -44.33 -51.88 -31.73
C THR A 236 -43.00 -51.48 -31.12
N ARG A 237 -43.01 -50.43 -30.28
CA ARG A 237 -41.82 -49.96 -29.55
C ARG A 237 -41.36 -50.95 -28.48
N ILE A 238 -42.29 -51.57 -27.75
CA ILE A 238 -41.96 -52.64 -26.79
C ILE A 238 -41.21 -53.78 -27.49
N ASN A 239 -41.75 -54.27 -28.63
CA ASN A 239 -41.13 -55.35 -29.39
C ASN A 239 -39.73 -54.96 -29.92
N GLN A 240 -39.58 -53.73 -30.43
CA GLN A 240 -38.28 -53.21 -30.89
C GLN A 240 -37.24 -53.17 -29.76
N MET A 241 -37.63 -52.67 -28.58
CA MET A 241 -36.71 -52.59 -27.43
C MET A 241 -36.36 -53.97 -26.87
N GLN A 242 -37.27 -54.96 -26.94
CA GLN A 242 -36.97 -56.35 -26.57
C GLN A 242 -36.00 -57.03 -27.53
N MET A 243 -36.07 -56.72 -28.83
CA MET A 243 -35.11 -57.23 -29.83
C MET A 243 -33.69 -56.68 -29.65
N GLN A 244 -33.53 -55.54 -28.96
CA GLN A 244 -32.22 -54.92 -28.68
C GLN A 244 -31.49 -55.54 -27.47
N GLY A 245 -32.14 -56.45 -26.72
CA GLY A 245 -31.56 -57.17 -25.58
C GLY A 245 -32.39 -57.08 -24.30
N ASP A 246 -32.17 -58.01 -23.37
CA ASP A 246 -32.84 -58.04 -22.07
C ASP A 246 -32.43 -56.84 -21.21
N ARG A 247 -33.41 -56.11 -20.68
CA ARG A 247 -33.19 -55.02 -19.71
C ARG A 247 -33.48 -55.54 -18.31
N THR A 248 -32.44 -55.68 -17.50
CA THR A 248 -32.57 -56.21 -16.12
C THR A 248 -32.94 -55.10 -15.13
N ALA A 249 -33.60 -55.44 -14.03
CA ALA A 249 -33.90 -54.50 -12.94
C ALA A 249 -32.63 -53.82 -12.39
N GLN A 250 -31.51 -54.53 -12.32
CA GLN A 250 -30.24 -54.00 -11.82
C GLN A 250 -29.65 -52.93 -12.75
N GLN A 251 -29.60 -53.19 -14.07
CA GLN A 251 -29.14 -52.19 -15.05
C GLN A 251 -30.03 -50.95 -15.04
N TYR A 252 -31.34 -51.15 -14.94
CA TYR A 252 -32.30 -50.06 -14.86
C TYR A 252 -32.07 -49.21 -13.60
N GLN A 253 -31.96 -49.82 -12.42
CA GLN A 253 -31.70 -49.11 -11.15
C GLN A 253 -30.39 -48.33 -11.15
N SER A 254 -29.35 -48.80 -11.85
CA SER A 254 -28.07 -48.08 -11.96
C SER A 254 -28.20 -46.75 -12.71
N ARG A 255 -29.12 -46.67 -13.68
CA ARG A 255 -29.39 -45.46 -14.48
C ARG A 255 -30.47 -44.58 -13.85
N PHE A 256 -31.45 -45.23 -13.22
CA PHE A 256 -32.63 -44.60 -12.61
C PHE A 256 -32.81 -45.09 -11.17
N PRO A 257 -32.10 -44.49 -10.21
CA PRO A 257 -32.17 -44.89 -8.80
C PRO A 257 -33.57 -44.67 -8.23
N ALA A 258 -33.90 -45.42 -7.17
CA ALA A 258 -35.14 -45.28 -6.44
C ALA A 258 -35.19 -43.93 -5.70
N LEU A 259 -36.33 -43.25 -5.75
CA LEU A 259 -36.54 -41.99 -5.06
C LEU A 259 -36.67 -42.22 -3.54
N PRO A 260 -36.12 -41.31 -2.70
CA PRO A 260 -36.31 -41.36 -1.27
C PRO A 260 -37.65 -40.71 -0.83
N ASP A 261 -38.22 -41.21 0.26
CA ASP A 261 -39.27 -40.51 1.00
C ASP A 261 -38.72 -39.36 1.84
N ALA A 262 -39.60 -38.61 2.52
CA ALA A 262 -39.23 -37.48 3.38
C ALA A 262 -38.30 -37.86 4.54
N GLN A 263 -38.17 -39.15 4.85
CA GLN A 263 -37.31 -39.71 5.89
C GLN A 263 -36.05 -40.36 5.31
N GLY A 264 -35.84 -40.32 3.99
CA GLY A 264 -34.68 -40.89 3.31
C GLY A 264 -34.80 -42.37 2.94
N ASN A 265 -35.95 -43.02 3.17
CA ASN A 265 -36.15 -44.42 2.82
C ASN A 265 -36.51 -44.55 1.33
N LEU A 266 -35.99 -45.57 0.65
CA LEU A 266 -36.31 -45.80 -0.76
C LEU A 266 -37.78 -46.17 -0.94
N VAL A 267 -38.45 -45.46 -1.85
CA VAL A 267 -39.87 -45.63 -2.14
C VAL A 267 -40.09 -46.84 -3.04
N THR A 268 -41.02 -47.71 -2.66
CA THR A 268 -41.42 -48.88 -3.46
C THR A 268 -42.93 -49.03 -3.54
N VAL A 269 -43.44 -49.63 -4.63
CA VAL A 269 -44.86 -49.95 -4.84
C VAL A 269 -44.97 -51.41 -5.26
N LYS A 270 -45.59 -52.25 -4.41
CA LYS A 270 -45.63 -53.73 -4.57
C LYS A 270 -44.25 -54.33 -4.93
N GLY A 271 -43.19 -53.85 -4.25
CA GLY A 271 -41.82 -54.31 -4.46
C GLY A 271 -41.10 -53.75 -5.71
N VAL A 272 -41.75 -52.92 -6.54
CA VAL A 272 -41.08 -52.14 -7.59
C VAL A 272 -40.56 -50.83 -6.99
N PRO A 273 -39.27 -50.48 -7.09
CA PRO A 273 -38.79 -49.17 -6.70
C PRO A 273 -39.38 -48.08 -7.59
N LEU A 274 -39.81 -46.97 -6.99
CA LEU A 274 -40.28 -45.80 -7.73
C LEU A 274 -39.05 -45.01 -8.22
N PRO A 275 -38.73 -45.03 -9.53
CA PRO A 275 -37.44 -44.55 -10.01
C PRO A 275 -37.51 -43.08 -10.46
N GLY A 276 -36.39 -42.38 -10.34
CA GLY A 276 -36.17 -41.07 -10.94
C GLY A 276 -34.83 -41.02 -11.68
N ARG A 277 -34.57 -39.95 -12.43
CA ARG A 277 -33.24 -39.70 -12.99
C ARG A 277 -32.25 -39.46 -11.85
N ALA A 278 -31.03 -39.98 -11.98
CA ALA A 278 -29.97 -39.76 -11.01
C ALA A 278 -29.73 -38.26 -10.76
N ASP A 279 -29.33 -37.93 -9.54
CA ASP A 279 -28.98 -36.56 -9.15
C ASP A 279 -27.75 -36.09 -9.94
N GLN A 280 -27.96 -35.16 -10.87
CA GLN A 280 -26.91 -34.52 -11.67
C GLN A 280 -26.53 -33.13 -11.12
N SER A 281 -26.99 -32.78 -9.92
CA SER A 281 -26.81 -31.45 -9.34
C SER A 281 -25.40 -31.14 -8.82
N ALA A 282 -24.47 -32.11 -8.83
CA ALA A 282 -23.06 -31.84 -8.56
C ALA A 282 -22.31 -31.59 -9.86
N VAL A 283 -21.71 -30.41 -10.02
CA VAL A 283 -20.79 -30.10 -11.14
C VAL A 283 -19.48 -30.85 -10.89
N THR A 284 -19.29 -31.96 -11.60
CA THR A 284 -18.14 -32.86 -11.42
C THR A 284 -17.13 -32.78 -12.56
N SER A 285 -17.56 -32.34 -13.75
CA SER A 285 -16.67 -32.18 -14.92
C SER A 285 -17.11 -31.04 -15.84
N SER A 286 -16.15 -30.26 -16.35
CA SER A 286 -16.34 -29.23 -17.36
C SER A 286 -14.98 -28.85 -17.99
N ASP A 287 -14.93 -28.67 -19.31
CA ASP A 287 -13.75 -28.11 -19.98
C ASP A 287 -13.59 -26.61 -19.68
N LEU A 288 -14.64 -25.96 -19.18
CA LEU A 288 -14.68 -24.51 -18.97
C LEU A 288 -14.28 -24.11 -17.55
N PHE A 289 -13.90 -25.06 -16.69
CA PHE A 289 -13.34 -24.73 -15.38
C PHE A 289 -12.09 -23.87 -15.54
N ILE A 290 -12.01 -22.78 -14.78
CA ILE A 290 -10.79 -21.98 -14.71
C ILE A 290 -9.62 -22.88 -14.30
N GLN A 291 -8.48 -22.69 -14.96
CA GLN A 291 -7.22 -23.35 -14.61
C GLN A 291 -6.30 -22.31 -13.94
N PRO A 292 -6.42 -22.11 -12.61
CA PRO A 292 -5.59 -21.15 -11.90
C PRO A 292 -4.17 -21.68 -11.70
N THR A 293 -3.22 -20.77 -11.54
CA THR A 293 -1.84 -21.06 -11.13
C THR A 293 -1.65 -20.87 -9.62
N ARG A 294 -2.50 -20.06 -8.97
CA ARG A 294 -2.59 -20.02 -7.51
C ARG A 294 -3.53 -21.11 -6.99
N GLU A 295 -3.13 -21.81 -5.95
CA GLU A 295 -4.01 -22.79 -5.30
C GLU A 295 -5.22 -22.10 -4.69
N ALA A 296 -6.42 -22.46 -5.16
CA ALA A 296 -7.66 -22.01 -4.55
C ALA A 296 -7.77 -22.58 -3.12
N GLY A 297 -8.15 -21.75 -2.16
CA GLY A 297 -8.37 -22.17 -0.78
C GLY A 297 -9.26 -23.41 -0.69
N THR A 298 -8.95 -24.30 0.26
CA THR A 298 -9.64 -25.59 0.44
C THR A 298 -11.15 -25.37 0.62
N GLY A 299 -11.96 -25.94 -0.28
CA GLY A 299 -13.42 -26.00 -0.12
C GLY A 299 -14.25 -25.06 -0.99
N ARG A 300 -13.66 -24.17 -1.81
CA ARG A 300 -14.42 -23.36 -2.79
C ARG A 300 -14.58 -24.09 -4.14
N PRO A 301 -15.79 -24.14 -4.72
CA PRO A 301 -15.99 -24.71 -6.06
C PRO A 301 -15.27 -23.88 -7.12
N ARG A 302 -14.59 -24.55 -8.06
CA ARG A 302 -13.87 -23.86 -9.15
C ARG A 302 -14.88 -23.26 -10.14
N PRO A 303 -14.84 -21.95 -10.41
CA PRO A 303 -15.79 -21.34 -11.33
C PRO A 303 -15.57 -21.78 -12.79
N LEU A 304 -16.64 -21.75 -13.57
CA LEU A 304 -16.55 -21.80 -15.04
C LEU A 304 -16.16 -20.43 -15.60
N VAL A 305 -15.50 -20.38 -16.75
CA VAL A 305 -15.19 -19.12 -17.45
C VAL A 305 -16.08 -19.03 -18.67
N LEU A 306 -16.89 -17.98 -18.75
CA LEU A 306 -17.85 -17.77 -19.85
C LEU A 306 -17.74 -16.35 -20.39
N ARG A 307 -18.07 -16.16 -21.67
CA ARG A 307 -18.16 -14.83 -22.28
C ARG A 307 -19.32 -14.75 -23.28
N PRO A 308 -19.82 -13.54 -23.59
CA PRO A 308 -20.73 -13.35 -24.70
C PRO A 308 -20.17 -13.93 -26.00
N ASN A 309 -21.04 -14.56 -26.80
CA ASN A 309 -20.70 -15.16 -28.09
C ASN A 309 -19.52 -16.15 -28.01
N LEU A 310 -19.45 -16.94 -26.94
CA LEU A 310 -18.45 -17.99 -26.79
C LEU A 310 -18.68 -19.08 -27.84
N THR A 311 -17.69 -19.30 -28.71
CA THR A 311 -17.69 -20.37 -29.71
C THR A 311 -16.70 -21.46 -29.32
N MET A 312 -17.20 -22.61 -28.87
CA MET A 312 -16.37 -23.74 -28.43
C MET A 312 -17.03 -25.08 -28.79
N ALA A 313 -17.01 -25.40 -30.08
CA ALA A 313 -17.59 -26.62 -30.61
C ALA A 313 -17.05 -27.88 -29.88
N GLY A 314 -17.97 -28.69 -29.35
CA GLY A 314 -17.65 -29.94 -28.67
C GLY A 314 -17.06 -29.80 -27.27
N ALA A 315 -16.94 -28.58 -26.72
CA ALA A 315 -16.50 -28.40 -25.33
C ALA A 315 -17.55 -28.93 -24.34
N ASN A 316 -17.10 -29.65 -23.33
CA ASN A 316 -17.96 -30.09 -22.23
C ASN A 316 -18.31 -28.88 -21.35
N TYR A 317 -19.56 -28.41 -21.44
CA TYR A 317 -20.04 -27.33 -20.59
C TYR A 317 -20.28 -27.82 -19.16
N LEU A 318 -21.01 -28.92 -18.99
CA LEU A 318 -21.36 -29.45 -17.67
C LEU A 318 -21.63 -30.95 -17.73
N ASN A 319 -20.90 -31.75 -16.94
CA ASN A 319 -21.16 -33.18 -16.72
C ASN A 319 -21.35 -34.00 -18.01
N GLY A 320 -20.55 -33.72 -19.05
CA GLY A 320 -20.60 -34.37 -20.36
C GLY A 320 -21.55 -33.72 -21.37
N GLN A 321 -22.32 -32.70 -20.96
CA GLN A 321 -23.19 -31.97 -21.87
C GLN A 321 -22.38 -30.95 -22.69
N PRO A 322 -22.52 -30.92 -24.02
CA PRO A 322 -21.79 -29.98 -24.86
C PRO A 322 -22.26 -28.53 -24.64
N TRP A 323 -21.36 -27.59 -24.88
CA TRP A 323 -21.66 -26.16 -24.98
C TRP A 323 -22.53 -25.86 -26.20
N ASP A 324 -23.57 -25.02 -26.03
CA ASP A 324 -24.35 -24.45 -27.14
C ASP A 324 -23.89 -23.01 -27.36
N ASP A 325 -23.28 -22.74 -28.52
CA ASP A 325 -22.77 -21.43 -28.92
C ASP A 325 -23.85 -20.33 -28.94
N ARG A 326 -25.14 -20.69 -28.91
CA ARG A 326 -26.27 -19.74 -28.84
C ARG A 326 -26.67 -19.38 -27.40
N THR A 327 -26.01 -19.96 -26.39
CA THR A 327 -26.31 -19.70 -24.98
C THR A 327 -26.04 -18.22 -24.65
N PRO A 328 -27.04 -17.46 -24.17
CA PRO A 328 -26.85 -16.05 -23.83
C PRO A 328 -26.06 -15.91 -22.54
N VAL A 329 -24.83 -15.40 -22.63
CA VAL A 329 -23.96 -15.11 -21.47
C VAL A 329 -23.89 -13.59 -21.29
N PRO A 330 -24.12 -13.06 -20.08
CA PRO A 330 -23.96 -11.62 -19.83
C PRO A 330 -22.48 -11.21 -19.85
N TYR A 331 -22.23 -9.94 -20.15
CA TYR A 331 -20.87 -9.39 -20.08
C TYR A 331 -20.40 -9.22 -18.62
N HIS A 332 -21.33 -8.88 -17.72
CA HIS A 332 -21.15 -8.77 -16.27
C HIS A 332 -22.42 -9.30 -15.58
N ASP A 333 -22.26 -10.10 -14.53
CA ASP A 333 -23.35 -10.58 -13.67
C ASP A 333 -23.21 -9.92 -12.30
N GLU A 334 -24.22 -9.14 -11.90
CA GLU A 334 -24.22 -8.36 -10.65
C GLU A 334 -24.33 -9.24 -9.40
N LEU A 335 -24.74 -10.51 -9.54
CA LEU A 335 -24.82 -11.44 -8.42
C LEU A 335 -23.42 -11.87 -7.97
N ALA A 336 -23.24 -12.04 -6.66
CA ALA A 336 -22.04 -12.65 -6.11
C ALA A 336 -21.82 -14.05 -6.70
N LEU A 337 -20.54 -14.47 -6.87
CA LEU A 337 -20.17 -15.70 -7.56
C LEU A 337 -20.95 -16.93 -7.06
N GLU A 338 -21.12 -17.10 -5.75
CA GLU A 338 -21.82 -18.27 -5.22
C GLU A 338 -23.32 -18.25 -5.49
N SER A 339 -23.89 -17.09 -5.86
CA SER A 339 -25.33 -16.88 -6.10
C SER A 339 -25.73 -16.95 -7.58
N ARG A 340 -24.75 -17.09 -8.48
CA ARG A 340 -24.97 -17.09 -9.93
C ARG A 340 -25.61 -18.37 -10.45
N VAL A 341 -26.34 -18.24 -11.55
CA VAL A 341 -27.01 -19.35 -12.25
C VAL A 341 -26.39 -19.53 -13.63
N LEU A 342 -25.95 -20.76 -13.94
CA LEU A 342 -25.31 -21.12 -15.19
C LEU A 342 -26.23 -20.79 -16.39
N PRO A 343 -25.73 -19.96 -17.34
CA PRO A 343 -26.43 -19.64 -18.58
C PRO A 343 -26.94 -20.88 -19.31
N GLY A 344 -28.22 -20.90 -19.70
CA GLY A 344 -28.84 -21.98 -20.46
C GLY A 344 -29.05 -23.31 -19.72
N LYS A 345 -28.67 -23.43 -18.43
CA LYS A 345 -28.87 -24.64 -17.62
C LYS A 345 -29.78 -24.46 -16.41
N GLY A 346 -29.96 -23.22 -15.94
CA GLY A 346 -30.82 -22.93 -14.78
C GLY A 346 -30.28 -23.48 -13.46
N PHE A 347 -28.99 -23.83 -13.42
CA PHE A 347 -28.31 -24.46 -12.29
C PHE A 347 -27.41 -23.47 -11.55
N LYS A 348 -27.44 -23.44 -10.21
CA LYS A 348 -26.64 -22.51 -9.41
C LYS A 348 -25.19 -22.99 -9.30
N TYR A 349 -24.26 -22.26 -9.91
CA TYR A 349 -22.82 -22.55 -9.86
C TYR A 349 -22.01 -21.29 -10.17
N PRO A 350 -20.85 -21.07 -9.52
CA PRO A 350 -20.04 -19.91 -9.83
C PRO A 350 -19.48 -19.96 -11.25
N TYR A 351 -19.59 -18.84 -11.95
CA TYR A 351 -18.94 -18.63 -13.24
C TYR A 351 -18.44 -17.19 -13.34
N LEU A 352 -17.32 -17.01 -14.04
CA LEU A 352 -16.65 -15.74 -14.28
C LEU A 352 -17.01 -15.23 -15.68
N THR A 353 -17.24 -13.92 -15.79
CA THR A 353 -17.46 -13.19 -17.04
C THR A 353 -16.40 -12.11 -17.24
N VAL A 354 -16.49 -11.41 -18.39
CA VAL A 354 -15.53 -10.36 -18.74
C VAL A 354 -15.45 -9.26 -17.67
N GLY A 355 -16.59 -8.83 -17.13
CA GLY A 355 -16.67 -7.79 -16.10
C GLY A 355 -16.14 -8.19 -14.71
N ASP A 356 -15.87 -9.48 -14.45
CA ASP A 356 -15.24 -9.90 -13.20
C ASP A 356 -13.73 -9.63 -13.20
N PHE A 357 -13.10 -9.60 -14.38
CA PHE A 357 -11.67 -9.37 -14.52
C PHE A 357 -11.32 -8.04 -15.17
N LEU A 358 -12.04 -7.59 -16.21
CA LEU A 358 -11.74 -6.34 -16.92
C LEU A 358 -12.60 -5.17 -16.43
N GLU A 359 -11.94 -4.09 -16.02
CA GLU A 359 -12.60 -2.85 -15.64
C GLU A 359 -13.35 -2.20 -16.80
N ASP A 360 -14.41 -1.44 -16.47
CA ASP A 360 -15.19 -0.70 -17.47
C ASP A 360 -14.46 0.53 -18.01
N SER A 361 -13.42 0.98 -17.30
CA SER A 361 -12.61 2.14 -17.67
C SER A 361 -11.13 1.76 -17.70
N LEU A 362 -10.37 2.42 -18.58
CA LEU A 362 -8.91 2.34 -18.64
C LEU A 362 -8.34 3.67 -18.12
N VAL A 363 -7.46 3.60 -17.13
CA VAL A 363 -6.85 4.81 -16.55
C VAL A 363 -5.60 5.20 -17.35
N GLU A 364 -5.59 6.43 -17.86
CA GLU A 364 -4.49 7.07 -18.59
C GLU A 364 -3.74 8.06 -17.67
N LEU A 365 -2.43 7.91 -17.59
CA LEU A 365 -1.50 8.76 -16.85
C LEU A 365 -0.93 9.87 -17.76
N PRO A 366 -0.46 11.00 -17.21
CA PRO A 366 0.07 12.12 -18.01
C PRO A 366 1.53 11.90 -18.47
N TYR A 367 2.07 10.71 -18.28
CA TYR A 367 3.48 10.34 -18.54
C TYR A 367 3.61 8.86 -18.94
N GLU A 368 4.82 8.47 -19.36
CA GLU A 368 5.16 7.08 -19.63
C GLU A 368 5.20 6.26 -18.34
N LEU A 369 4.54 5.10 -18.29
CA LEU A 369 4.62 4.20 -17.15
C LEU A 369 6.03 3.58 -17.03
N ASN A 370 6.58 3.52 -15.82
CA ASN A 370 7.87 2.89 -15.55
C ASN A 370 7.78 1.35 -15.63
N THR A 371 7.75 0.80 -16.84
CA THR A 371 7.61 -0.65 -17.07
C THR A 371 8.81 -1.47 -16.57
N GLN A 372 9.94 -0.83 -16.24
CA GLN A 372 11.05 -1.52 -15.55
C GLN A 372 10.74 -1.79 -14.07
N ARG A 373 9.91 -0.95 -13.45
CA ARG A 373 9.55 -1.02 -12.03
C ARG A 373 8.12 -1.46 -11.76
N TYR A 374 7.25 -1.53 -12.76
CA TYR A 374 5.87 -1.98 -12.58
C TYR A 374 5.48 -3.01 -13.64
N HIS A 375 4.73 -4.03 -13.24
CA HIS A 375 4.22 -5.04 -14.15
C HIS A 375 3.14 -4.45 -15.07
N THR A 376 3.24 -4.81 -16.34
CA THR A 376 2.25 -4.54 -17.38
C THR A 376 1.87 -5.85 -18.07
N GLY A 377 0.88 -5.78 -18.97
CA GLY A 377 0.72 -6.81 -19.99
C GLY A 377 1.72 -6.67 -21.14
N LYS A 378 1.57 -7.53 -22.14
CA LYS A 378 2.25 -7.37 -23.44
C LYS A 378 1.68 -6.16 -24.18
N VAL A 379 2.54 -5.23 -24.61
CA VAL A 379 2.12 -4.03 -25.33
C VAL A 379 2.46 -4.16 -26.81
N THR A 380 1.51 -3.86 -27.68
CA THR A 380 1.67 -3.86 -29.15
C THR A 380 1.10 -2.57 -29.73
N PHE A 381 1.78 -1.99 -30.72
CA PHE A 381 1.36 -0.78 -31.41
C PHE A 381 0.99 -1.11 -32.85
N GLN A 382 -0.15 -0.61 -33.33
CA GLN A 382 -0.54 -0.75 -34.73
C GLN A 382 0.18 0.28 -35.62
N TYR A 383 0.31 -0.04 -36.91
CA TYR A 383 1.00 0.78 -37.91
C TYR A 383 0.44 2.21 -37.94
N GLY A 384 1.30 3.21 -37.71
CA GLY A 384 0.91 4.62 -37.68
C GLY A 384 0.61 5.17 -36.27
N ALA A 385 0.37 4.30 -35.28
CA ALA A 385 0.29 4.71 -33.86
C ALA A 385 1.69 4.99 -33.25
N ASP A 386 2.75 4.49 -33.90
CA ASP A 386 4.17 4.75 -33.63
C ASP A 386 4.72 6.00 -34.35
N GLY A 387 3.97 6.51 -35.32
CA GLY A 387 4.37 7.54 -36.29
C GLY A 387 4.38 8.99 -35.76
N GLN A 388 5.00 9.25 -34.60
CA GLN A 388 5.56 10.56 -34.20
C GLN A 388 6.76 10.42 -33.25
N GLY A 389 7.45 9.27 -33.26
CA GLY A 389 8.67 9.07 -32.47
C GLY A 389 8.45 8.97 -30.95
N ARG A 390 7.22 8.69 -30.49
CA ARG A 390 6.89 8.46 -29.08
C ARG A 390 5.79 7.41 -28.96
N ALA A 391 6.07 6.16 -29.33
CA ALA A 391 5.29 5.03 -28.86
C ALA A 391 5.38 5.04 -27.32
N ARG A 392 4.29 5.42 -26.65
CA ARG A 392 4.21 5.58 -25.20
C ARG A 392 3.15 4.64 -24.63
N PHE A 393 3.39 4.10 -23.44
CA PHE A 393 2.45 3.29 -22.67
C PHE A 393 2.07 4.00 -21.35
N PRO A 394 1.06 4.89 -21.37
CA PRO A 394 0.63 5.66 -20.21
C PRO A 394 -0.53 5.00 -19.42
N TYR A 395 -0.72 3.68 -19.48
CA TYR A 395 -1.94 3.05 -18.96
C TYR A 395 -1.70 2.18 -17.72
N LEU A 396 -2.59 2.29 -16.72
CA LEU A 396 -2.66 1.32 -15.63
C LEU A 396 -3.34 0.03 -16.09
N LEU A 397 -3.16 -1.06 -15.33
CA LEU A 397 -3.83 -2.33 -15.61
C LEU A 397 -5.35 -2.16 -15.39
N PRO A 398 -6.20 -2.38 -16.41
CA PRO A 398 -7.65 -2.33 -16.27
C PRO A 398 -8.17 -3.67 -15.76
N LEU A 399 -7.49 -4.22 -14.75
CA LEU A 399 -7.83 -5.49 -14.11
C LEU A 399 -8.52 -5.21 -12.78
N ARG A 400 -9.51 -6.03 -12.44
CA ARG A 400 -10.03 -6.11 -11.07
C ARG A 400 -9.12 -6.97 -10.21
N GLN A 401 -9.09 -6.70 -8.92
CA GLN A 401 -8.31 -7.47 -7.94
C GLN A 401 -8.59 -8.98 -8.01
N ALA A 402 -9.82 -9.38 -8.38
CA ALA A 402 -10.23 -10.77 -8.57
C ALA A 402 -9.32 -11.57 -9.53
N PHE A 403 -8.64 -10.93 -10.50
CA PHE A 403 -7.66 -11.62 -11.35
C PHE A 403 -6.56 -12.29 -10.52
N PHE A 404 -6.06 -11.59 -9.48
CA PHE A 404 -4.96 -12.05 -8.63
C PHE A 404 -5.38 -13.10 -7.59
N GLU A 405 -6.66 -13.46 -7.52
CA GLU A 405 -7.12 -14.63 -6.77
C GLU A 405 -6.77 -15.94 -7.50
N TYR A 406 -6.61 -15.89 -8.84
CA TYR A 406 -6.38 -17.06 -9.68
C TYR A 406 -4.98 -17.10 -10.30
N PHE A 407 -4.41 -15.93 -10.61
CA PHE A 407 -3.15 -15.79 -11.33
C PHE A 407 -2.15 -14.88 -10.59
N THR A 408 -0.89 -14.91 -11.04
CA THR A 408 0.21 -14.11 -10.49
C THR A 408 0.61 -12.95 -11.42
N GLU A 409 1.32 -11.97 -10.88
CA GLU A 409 1.87 -10.83 -11.62
C GLU A 409 2.88 -11.20 -12.71
N HIS A 410 3.53 -12.37 -12.59
CA HIS A 410 4.47 -12.87 -13.58
C HIS A 410 3.78 -13.32 -14.87
N GLU A 411 2.50 -13.68 -14.79
CA GLU A 411 1.71 -14.18 -15.94
C GLU A 411 1.07 -13.04 -16.75
N LEU A 412 1.09 -11.80 -16.26
CA LEU A 412 0.49 -10.65 -16.95
C LEU A 412 1.01 -10.50 -18.38
N ALA A 413 2.30 -10.73 -18.62
CA ALA A 413 2.89 -10.62 -19.95
C ALA A 413 2.41 -11.71 -20.94
N GLU A 414 1.96 -12.87 -20.43
CA GLU A 414 1.42 -13.97 -21.23
C GLU A 414 -0.08 -13.84 -21.44
N LEU A 415 -0.81 -13.50 -20.37
CA LEU A 415 -2.27 -13.54 -20.35
C LEU A 415 -2.89 -12.22 -20.79
N LEU A 416 -2.27 -11.07 -20.53
CA LEU A 416 -2.82 -9.74 -20.83
C LEU A 416 -2.08 -9.07 -21.98
N THR A 417 -2.82 -8.65 -23.01
CA THR A 417 -2.28 -7.93 -24.17
C THR A 417 -3.01 -6.60 -24.38
N PHE A 418 -2.22 -5.53 -24.52
CA PHE A 418 -2.66 -4.21 -24.98
C PHE A 418 -2.32 -4.04 -26.45
N THR A 419 -3.30 -3.66 -27.24
CA THR A 419 -3.12 -3.21 -28.64
C THR A 419 -3.49 -1.74 -28.71
N ILE A 420 -2.48 -0.89 -28.90
CA ILE A 420 -2.65 0.56 -29.02
C ILE A 420 -2.86 0.91 -30.49
N ASP A 421 -4.00 1.54 -30.76
CA ASP A 421 -4.42 2.06 -32.06
C ASP A 421 -4.68 3.57 -31.93
N LEU A 422 -4.83 4.28 -33.05
CA LEU A 422 -4.98 5.74 -33.12
C LEU A 422 -6.19 6.27 -32.33
N ASN A 423 -7.28 5.50 -32.28
CA ASN A 423 -8.57 5.95 -31.73
C ASN A 423 -9.04 5.16 -30.51
N HIS A 424 -8.38 4.05 -30.16
CA HIS A 424 -8.78 3.20 -29.05
C HIS A 424 -7.63 2.30 -28.58
N VAL A 425 -7.76 1.79 -27.36
CA VAL A 425 -6.88 0.76 -26.81
C VAL A 425 -7.68 -0.53 -26.65
N ARG A 426 -7.28 -1.59 -27.33
CA ARG A 426 -7.90 -2.91 -27.16
C ARG A 426 -7.12 -3.71 -26.12
N VAL A 427 -7.83 -4.25 -25.15
CA VAL A 427 -7.26 -5.10 -24.09
C VAL A 427 -7.85 -6.49 -24.21
N GLN A 428 -6.97 -7.48 -24.31
CA GLN A 428 -7.32 -8.89 -24.39
C GLN A 428 -6.70 -9.64 -23.21
N LEU A 429 -7.53 -10.36 -22.46
CA LEU A 429 -7.11 -11.23 -21.36
C LEU A 429 -7.42 -12.68 -21.73
N ARG A 430 -6.40 -13.50 -21.93
CA ARG A 430 -6.53 -14.94 -22.19
C ARG A 430 -6.64 -15.67 -20.85
N VAL A 431 -7.82 -16.17 -20.53
CA VAL A 431 -8.06 -16.92 -19.28
C VAL A 431 -7.89 -18.43 -19.55
N PRO A 432 -6.91 -19.11 -18.91
CA PRO A 432 -6.75 -20.55 -19.02
C PRO A 432 -7.95 -21.31 -18.46
N VAL A 433 -8.39 -22.35 -19.18
CA VAL A 433 -9.45 -23.29 -18.75
C VAL A 433 -8.99 -24.74 -18.94
N GLN A 434 -9.70 -25.69 -18.32
CA GLN A 434 -9.40 -27.12 -18.42
C GLN A 434 -9.28 -27.63 -19.88
N GLY A 435 -8.47 -28.68 -20.06
CA GLY A 435 -8.19 -29.26 -21.38
C GLY A 435 -7.18 -28.47 -22.22
N GLY A 436 -6.38 -27.58 -21.61
CA GLY A 436 -5.32 -26.82 -22.29
C GLY A 436 -5.82 -25.74 -23.23
N ARG A 437 -7.04 -25.24 -22.99
CA ARG A 437 -7.71 -24.22 -23.81
C ARG A 437 -7.67 -22.86 -23.12
N PHE A 438 -7.99 -21.81 -23.89
CA PHE A 438 -8.09 -20.44 -23.38
C PHE A 438 -9.41 -19.82 -23.82
N ILE A 439 -10.01 -19.02 -22.94
CA ILE A 439 -11.12 -18.14 -23.27
C ILE A 439 -10.62 -16.71 -23.21
N THR A 440 -10.69 -15.99 -24.33
CA THR A 440 -10.22 -14.60 -24.41
C THR A 440 -11.33 -13.66 -23.98
N PHE A 441 -11.13 -12.91 -22.91
CA PHE A 441 -11.92 -11.72 -22.58
C PHE A 441 -11.37 -10.53 -23.34
N GLU A 442 -12.24 -9.68 -23.87
CA GLU A 442 -11.84 -8.52 -24.69
C GLU A 442 -12.70 -7.31 -24.38
N ARG A 443 -12.05 -6.14 -24.27
CA ARG A 443 -12.70 -4.83 -24.23
C ARG A 443 -11.88 -3.79 -25.01
N SER A 444 -12.56 -2.89 -25.70
CA SER A 444 -11.95 -1.75 -26.41
C SER A 444 -12.26 -0.43 -25.72
N TYR A 445 -11.24 0.32 -25.31
CA TYR A 445 -11.40 1.57 -24.56
C TYR A 445 -11.19 2.79 -25.47
N TYR A 446 -12.09 3.77 -25.39
CA TYR A 446 -12.09 4.95 -26.25
C TYR A 446 -11.96 6.24 -25.43
N THR A 447 -11.39 7.29 -26.03
CA THR A 447 -11.18 8.60 -25.39
C THR A 447 -12.47 9.40 -25.18
N ASN A 448 -13.59 8.98 -25.79
CA ASN A 448 -14.88 9.65 -25.60
C ASN A 448 -15.42 9.36 -24.18
N PRO A 449 -15.75 10.39 -23.37
CA PRO A 449 -16.19 10.22 -21.98
C PRO A 449 -17.49 9.42 -21.81
N GLN A 450 -18.27 9.24 -22.87
CA GLN A 450 -19.48 8.41 -22.86
C GLN A 450 -19.20 7.05 -23.51
N ASN A 451 -19.60 5.97 -22.82
CA ASN A 451 -19.61 4.63 -23.42
C ASN A 451 -20.38 4.70 -24.74
N PRO A 452 -19.81 4.17 -25.84
CA PRO A 452 -20.51 4.14 -27.12
C PRO A 452 -21.86 3.46 -26.95
N LYS A 453 -22.91 4.12 -27.44
CA LYS A 453 -24.27 3.59 -27.38
C LYS A 453 -24.64 2.97 -28.72
N ASP A 454 -25.46 1.93 -28.67
CA ASP A 454 -26.10 1.39 -29.86
C ASP A 454 -27.15 2.37 -30.43
N ALA A 455 -27.76 2.01 -31.57
CA ALA A 455 -28.78 2.83 -32.22
C ALA A 455 -30.03 3.06 -31.35
N GLN A 456 -30.18 2.33 -30.24
CA GLN A 456 -31.27 2.41 -29.28
C GLN A 456 -30.87 3.16 -28.00
N GLY A 457 -29.65 3.71 -27.94
CA GLY A 457 -29.17 4.48 -26.79
C GLY A 457 -28.67 3.64 -25.61
N ARG A 458 -28.50 2.33 -25.78
CA ARG A 458 -27.97 1.42 -24.75
C ARG A 458 -26.46 1.34 -24.85
N GLU A 459 -25.76 1.26 -23.71
CA GLU A 459 -24.30 1.14 -23.71
C GLU A 459 -23.83 -0.18 -24.35
N ILE A 460 -22.79 -0.10 -25.17
CA ILE A 460 -22.13 -1.25 -25.79
C ILE A 460 -21.07 -1.75 -24.80
N LEU A 461 -21.35 -2.84 -24.09
CA LEU A 461 -20.55 -3.31 -22.95
C LEU A 461 -19.12 -3.75 -23.35
N GLU A 462 -18.91 -4.15 -24.61
CA GLU A 462 -17.59 -4.45 -25.17
C GLU A 462 -16.70 -3.21 -25.32
N LYS A 463 -17.27 -2.02 -25.17
CA LYS A 463 -16.57 -0.74 -25.31
C LYS A 463 -16.53 -0.03 -23.96
N GLY A 464 -15.31 0.26 -23.50
CA GLY A 464 -15.06 1.04 -22.29
C GLY A 464 -14.61 2.47 -22.62
N ARG A 465 -14.36 3.24 -21.57
CA ARG A 465 -13.87 4.63 -21.67
C ARG A 465 -12.44 4.78 -21.11
N ILE A 466 -11.68 5.71 -21.66
CA ILE A 466 -10.39 6.13 -21.12
C ILE A 466 -10.62 7.30 -20.17
N VAL A 467 -10.13 7.18 -18.93
CA VAL A 467 -10.21 8.22 -17.89
C VAL A 467 -8.80 8.70 -17.58
N ARG A 468 -8.58 10.01 -17.71
CA ARG A 468 -7.30 10.63 -17.37
C ARG A 468 -7.17 10.83 -15.86
N ALA A 469 -6.02 10.47 -15.31
CA ALA A 469 -5.67 10.69 -13.92
C ALA A 469 -4.37 11.49 -13.85
N ASN A 470 -4.48 12.79 -13.55
CA ASN A 470 -3.31 13.67 -13.38
C ASN A 470 -2.68 13.47 -12.00
N VAL A 471 -2.07 12.30 -11.80
CA VAL A 471 -1.47 11.89 -10.53
C VAL A 471 -0.02 11.44 -10.67
N GLY A 472 0.78 11.67 -9.64
CA GLY A 472 2.11 11.07 -9.46
C GLY A 472 2.09 10.10 -8.29
N VAL A 473 2.74 8.94 -8.41
CA VAL A 473 2.88 7.99 -7.30
C VAL A 473 4.35 7.64 -7.09
N GLY A 474 4.86 7.84 -5.87
CA GLY A 474 6.23 7.51 -5.47
C GLY A 474 6.24 6.55 -4.28
N ILE A 475 7.11 5.54 -4.31
CA ILE A 475 7.17 4.47 -3.28
C ILE A 475 8.56 4.43 -2.65
N PHE A 476 8.62 4.37 -1.31
CA PHE A 476 9.83 4.34 -0.49
C PHE A 476 9.73 3.31 0.65
N PRO A 477 10.70 2.39 0.84
CA PRO A 477 11.70 2.00 -0.15
C PRO A 477 11.09 1.14 -1.28
N PHE A 478 11.80 0.99 -2.39
CA PHE A 478 11.38 0.13 -3.51
C PHE A 478 12.05 -1.26 -3.55
N TYR A 479 11.96 -2.05 -2.48
CA TYR A 479 12.50 -3.42 -2.44
C TYR A 479 11.76 -4.31 -1.42
N VAL A 480 11.97 -5.63 -1.51
CA VAL A 480 11.48 -6.62 -0.53
C VAL A 480 12.56 -7.64 -0.17
N PHE A 481 12.59 -8.08 1.08
CA PHE A 481 13.34 -9.24 1.53
C PHE A 481 12.45 -10.49 1.50
N ARG A 482 12.77 -11.49 0.68
CA ARG A 482 11.97 -12.73 0.61
C ARG A 482 12.24 -13.67 1.79
N GLN A 483 13.51 -13.77 2.19
CA GLN A 483 13.97 -14.69 3.25
C GLN A 483 14.03 -14.05 4.65
N GLN A 484 13.90 -12.73 4.75
CA GLN A 484 13.87 -11.97 6.00
C GLN A 484 12.65 -11.01 6.03
N PRO A 485 11.42 -11.55 5.99
CA PRO A 485 10.20 -10.75 5.85
C PRO A 485 9.95 -9.78 7.01
N GLU A 486 10.61 -9.96 8.16
CA GLU A 486 10.61 -9.01 9.28
C GLU A 486 11.16 -7.62 8.91
N TYR A 487 11.93 -7.52 7.81
CA TYR A 487 12.42 -6.26 7.27
C TYR A 487 11.51 -5.65 6.19
N ASN A 488 10.37 -6.28 5.87
CA ASN A 488 9.34 -5.68 5.01
C ASN A 488 8.29 -4.98 5.87
N ASP A 489 8.72 -4.17 6.84
CA ASP A 489 7.86 -3.70 7.93
C ASP A 489 7.40 -2.25 7.79
N LEU A 490 7.93 -1.49 6.82
CA LEU A 490 7.58 -0.09 6.60
C LEU A 490 7.76 0.30 5.12
N TYR A 491 6.67 0.75 4.51
CA TYR A 491 6.65 1.36 3.18
C TYR A 491 5.83 2.65 3.21
N LYS A 492 6.33 3.69 2.55
CA LYS A 492 5.68 4.98 2.37
C LYS A 492 5.34 5.15 0.91
N VAL A 493 4.09 5.52 0.64
CA VAL A 493 3.60 5.80 -0.71
C VAL A 493 3.07 7.23 -0.75
N MET A 494 3.70 8.05 -1.59
CA MET A 494 3.27 9.41 -1.87
C MET A 494 2.35 9.41 -3.08
N LEU A 495 1.18 10.03 -2.97
CA LEU A 495 0.25 10.32 -4.05
C LEU A 495 0.18 11.84 -4.25
N VAL A 496 0.65 12.31 -5.40
CA VAL A 496 0.50 13.69 -5.88
C VAL A 496 -0.79 13.77 -6.69
N ASP A 497 -1.71 14.65 -6.31
CA ASP A 497 -2.95 14.95 -7.03
C ASP A 497 -2.84 16.33 -7.68
N ALA A 498 -2.55 16.35 -8.97
CA ALA A 498 -2.38 17.56 -9.77
C ALA A 498 -3.61 17.87 -10.64
N ASP A 499 -4.76 17.25 -10.36
CA ASP A 499 -6.01 17.61 -11.02
C ASP A 499 -6.66 18.81 -10.32
N ASN A 500 -6.17 19.98 -10.69
CA ASN A 500 -6.51 21.28 -10.11
C ASN A 500 -7.72 21.94 -10.78
N SER A 501 -8.42 21.21 -11.66
CA SER A 501 -9.62 21.74 -12.32
C SER A 501 -10.72 22.05 -11.29
N PRO A 502 -11.52 23.13 -11.47
CA PRO A 502 -12.53 23.52 -10.49
C PRO A 502 -13.52 22.41 -10.11
N THR A 503 -13.84 21.52 -11.06
CA THR A 503 -14.72 20.36 -10.85
C THR A 503 -14.08 19.23 -10.04
N MET A 504 -12.75 19.21 -9.93
CA MET A 504 -11.98 18.17 -9.25
C MET A 504 -11.40 18.61 -7.90
N LEU A 505 -11.44 19.91 -7.56
CA LEU A 505 -10.91 20.45 -6.30
C LEU A 505 -11.45 19.81 -5.02
N GLN A 506 -12.72 19.36 -5.01
CA GLN A 506 -13.35 18.69 -3.86
C GLN A 506 -13.34 17.16 -3.98
N ARG A 507 -12.74 16.64 -5.05
CA ARG A 507 -12.63 15.22 -5.33
C ARG A 507 -11.21 14.77 -5.07
N ARG A 508 -11.02 13.52 -4.63
CA ARG A 508 -9.71 12.98 -4.26
C ARG A 508 -9.50 11.67 -4.97
N TYR A 509 -8.29 11.47 -5.45
CA TYR A 509 -7.79 10.15 -5.81
C TYR A 509 -7.44 9.39 -4.53
N GLU A 510 -7.66 8.08 -4.54
CA GLU A 510 -7.39 7.21 -3.40
C GLU A 510 -6.58 5.99 -3.83
N LEU A 511 -5.72 5.51 -2.92
CA LEU A 511 -5.00 4.26 -3.07
C LEU A 511 -5.49 3.26 -2.03
N ALA A 512 -5.74 2.03 -2.48
CA ALA A 512 -5.95 0.87 -1.61
C ALA A 512 -4.86 -0.16 -1.86
N PHE A 513 -4.36 -0.82 -0.81
CA PHE A 513 -3.24 -1.75 -0.90
C PHE A 513 -3.69 -3.17 -0.57
N PHE A 514 -3.11 -4.16 -1.25
CA PHE A 514 -3.42 -5.57 -1.06
C PHE A 514 -2.15 -6.39 -0.93
N ALA A 515 -2.16 -7.39 -0.05
CA ALA A 515 -1.07 -8.36 0.11
C ALA A 515 -1.65 -9.77 0.36
N GLY A 516 -1.16 -10.77 -0.37
CA GLY A 516 -1.65 -12.15 -0.27
C GLY A 516 -3.11 -12.32 -0.72
N GLY A 517 -3.63 -11.42 -1.57
CA GLY A 517 -5.04 -11.43 -1.99
C GLY A 517 -6.01 -10.75 -1.02
N GLU A 518 -5.52 -10.21 0.11
CA GLU A 518 -6.34 -9.49 1.08
C GLU A 518 -6.04 -8.00 1.08
N ARG A 519 -7.07 -7.18 1.30
CA ARG A 519 -6.92 -5.73 1.44
C ARG A 519 -6.27 -5.39 2.79
N ILE A 520 -5.26 -4.54 2.76
CA ILE A 520 -4.63 -3.99 3.96
C ILE A 520 -5.45 -2.77 4.42
N THR A 521 -5.91 -2.77 5.67
CA THR A 521 -6.70 -1.70 6.28
C THR A 521 -5.93 -1.01 7.41
N ASP A 522 -6.45 0.10 7.92
CA ASP A 522 -5.89 0.80 9.08
C ASP A 522 -6.11 0.06 10.41
N GLN A 523 -7.15 -0.77 10.49
CA GLN A 523 -7.54 -1.55 11.68
C GLN A 523 -6.84 -2.92 11.81
N GLY A 524 -5.96 -3.30 10.86
CA GLY A 524 -5.31 -4.61 10.90
C GLY A 524 -4.35 -4.78 12.08
N ALA A 525 -4.32 -5.96 12.71
CA ALA A 525 -3.45 -6.20 13.87
C ALA A 525 -1.97 -6.39 13.47
N ALA A 526 -1.72 -7.22 12.44
CA ALA A 526 -0.36 -7.57 12.00
C ALA A 526 0.15 -6.72 10.82
N ARG A 527 -0.77 -6.22 9.99
CA ARG A 527 -0.49 -5.48 8.75
C ARG A 527 -1.42 -4.28 8.71
N ARG A 528 -0.90 -3.07 8.50
CA ARG A 528 -1.72 -1.85 8.48
C ARG A 528 -1.37 -0.96 7.31
N ALA A 529 -2.37 -0.27 6.76
CA ALA A 529 -2.19 0.80 5.80
C ALA A 529 -2.92 2.05 6.31
N THR A 530 -2.18 3.07 6.71
CA THR A 530 -2.76 4.33 7.19
C THR A 530 -2.62 5.43 6.15
N ARG A 531 -3.53 6.40 6.15
CA ARG A 531 -3.61 7.50 5.19
C ARG A 531 -3.49 8.85 5.92
N GLN A 532 -2.74 9.77 5.33
CA GLN A 532 -2.66 11.16 5.78
C GLN A 532 -2.61 12.12 4.59
N GLU A 533 -3.61 12.99 4.45
CA GLU A 533 -3.52 14.13 3.54
C GLU A 533 -2.58 15.16 4.15
N ARG A 534 -1.59 15.63 3.38
CA ARG A 534 -0.58 16.58 3.87
C ARG A 534 -0.76 17.96 3.26
N THR A 535 -0.79 18.04 1.94
CA THR A 535 -1.05 19.29 1.21
C THR A 535 -2.40 19.21 0.50
N THR A 536 -3.28 20.15 0.80
CA THR A 536 -4.58 20.26 0.13
C THR A 536 -4.39 20.89 -1.25
N LYS A 537 -4.91 20.24 -2.30
CA LYS A 537 -4.86 20.81 -3.65
C LYS A 537 -5.70 22.07 -3.78
N SER A 538 -5.24 22.99 -4.60
CA SER A 538 -5.90 24.26 -4.92
C SER A 538 -5.93 24.47 -6.44
N VAL A 539 -6.55 25.56 -6.91
CA VAL A 539 -6.50 25.93 -8.34
C VAL A 539 -5.06 26.18 -8.81
N ALA A 540 -4.19 26.62 -7.90
CA ALA A 540 -2.82 27.03 -8.21
C ALA A 540 -1.75 25.97 -7.90
N SER A 541 -2.09 24.92 -7.14
CA SER A 541 -1.11 23.96 -6.62
C SER A 541 -1.69 22.56 -6.49
N ALA A 542 -0.90 21.56 -6.87
CA ALA A 542 -1.21 20.16 -6.61
C ALA A 542 -1.30 19.86 -5.10
N GLY A 543 -2.02 18.80 -4.76
CA GLY A 543 -2.12 18.26 -3.40
C GLY A 543 -1.31 16.98 -3.23
N SER A 544 -1.14 16.56 -1.98
CA SER A 544 -0.41 15.36 -1.62
C SER A 544 -1.10 14.55 -0.54
N THR A 545 -1.08 13.23 -0.70
CA THR A 545 -1.55 12.25 0.30
C THR A 545 -0.47 11.19 0.49
N TYR A 546 -0.19 10.86 1.74
CA TYR A 546 0.80 9.86 2.13
C TYR A 546 0.10 8.64 2.71
N TYR A 547 0.59 7.47 2.31
CA TYR A 547 0.16 6.19 2.86
C TYR A 547 1.35 5.52 3.55
N GLU A 548 1.13 5.00 4.75
CA GLU A 548 2.12 4.22 5.50
C GLU A 548 1.62 2.79 5.63
N ILE A 549 2.35 1.86 5.01
CA ILE A 549 2.10 0.43 5.08
C ILE A 549 3.10 -0.17 6.08
N THR A 550 2.60 -0.82 7.13
CA THR A 550 3.40 -1.43 8.19
C THR A 550 3.14 -2.91 8.33
N GLY A 551 4.18 -3.65 8.77
CA GLY A 551 4.12 -5.09 9.02
C GLY A 551 4.11 -5.98 7.78
N THR A 552 4.09 -5.41 6.58
CA THR A 552 4.27 -6.11 5.30
C THR A 552 4.58 -5.12 4.17
N HIS A 553 5.04 -5.64 3.03
CA HIS A 553 4.92 -4.99 1.73
C HIS A 553 3.50 -5.20 1.15
N PHE A 554 3.22 -4.59 0.00
CA PHE A 554 1.99 -4.83 -0.77
C PHE A 554 2.32 -5.42 -2.15
N ASP A 555 1.42 -6.26 -2.66
CA ASP A 555 1.52 -6.86 -3.99
C ASP A 555 0.86 -5.96 -5.05
N ILE A 556 -0.21 -5.26 -4.66
CA ILE A 556 -1.05 -4.46 -5.54
C ILE A 556 -1.43 -3.16 -4.84
N ALA A 557 -1.40 -2.05 -5.57
CA ALA A 557 -2.07 -0.81 -5.21
C ALA A 557 -3.17 -0.50 -6.25
N GLU A 558 -4.41 -0.35 -5.79
CA GLU A 558 -5.55 0.07 -6.62
C GLU A 558 -5.70 1.60 -6.54
N LEU A 559 -5.57 2.28 -7.67
CA LEU A 559 -5.90 3.70 -7.80
C LEU A 559 -7.39 3.84 -8.11
N THR A 560 -8.12 4.53 -7.24
CA THR A 560 -9.50 4.94 -7.49
C THR A 560 -9.53 6.38 -7.99
N CYS A 561 -9.99 6.58 -9.21
CA CYS A 561 -10.21 7.89 -9.81
C CYS A 561 -11.62 8.38 -9.47
N PRO A 562 -11.77 9.57 -8.89
CA PRO A 562 -13.09 10.08 -8.57
C PRO A 562 -13.90 10.29 -9.86
N PRO A 563 -15.21 10.00 -9.85
CA PRO A 563 -16.03 10.07 -11.05
C PRO A 563 -16.13 11.52 -11.54
N ALA A 564 -16.19 11.75 -12.85
CA ALA A 564 -16.36 13.08 -13.44
C ALA A 564 -17.77 13.66 -13.24
N ILE A 565 -18.78 12.79 -13.09
CA ILE A 565 -20.18 13.15 -12.84
C ILE A 565 -20.59 12.58 -11.48
N LEU A 566 -21.28 13.38 -10.67
CA LEU A 566 -21.77 12.95 -9.36
C LEU A 566 -22.74 11.75 -9.53
N GLY A 567 -22.49 10.66 -8.82
CA GLY A 567 -23.29 9.43 -8.89
C GLY A 567 -22.85 8.39 -9.93
N ALA A 568 -21.86 8.68 -10.78
CA ALA A 568 -21.26 7.67 -11.65
C ALA A 568 -20.26 6.79 -10.87
N ALA A 569 -20.07 5.54 -11.32
CA ALA A 569 -19.05 4.66 -10.77
C ALA A 569 -17.64 5.24 -11.00
N PRO A 570 -16.74 5.18 -9.99
CA PRO A 570 -15.36 5.62 -10.14
C PRO A 570 -14.61 4.71 -11.11
N ALA A 571 -13.64 5.26 -11.84
CA ALA A 571 -12.70 4.46 -12.61
C ALA A 571 -11.61 3.92 -11.68
N ARG A 572 -11.10 2.72 -11.99
CA ARG A 572 -10.06 2.07 -11.19
C ARG A 572 -8.95 1.55 -12.10
N GLY A 573 -7.75 1.49 -11.57
CA GLY A 573 -6.60 0.89 -12.25
C GLY A 573 -5.61 0.33 -11.24
N LEU A 574 -5.01 -0.82 -11.56
CA LEU A 574 -4.05 -1.46 -10.67
C LEU A 574 -2.61 -1.06 -11.03
N VAL A 575 -1.84 -0.81 -9.98
CA VAL A 575 -0.39 -0.64 -9.97
C VAL A 575 0.20 -1.88 -9.29
N VAL A 576 1.06 -2.60 -10.00
CA VAL A 576 1.65 -3.86 -9.52
C VAL A 576 3.17 -3.71 -9.54
N PRO A 577 3.82 -3.48 -8.38
CA PRO A 577 5.26 -3.25 -8.33
C PRO A 577 6.08 -4.46 -8.76
N ARG A 578 7.17 -4.23 -9.52
CA ARG A 578 8.28 -5.16 -9.74
C ARG A 578 9.31 -4.94 -8.63
N TRP A 579 9.02 -5.45 -7.44
CA TRP A 579 9.90 -5.25 -6.30
C TRP A 579 11.33 -5.72 -6.60
N ARG A 580 12.33 -4.91 -6.21
CA ARG A 580 13.71 -5.38 -6.15
C ARG A 580 13.82 -6.39 -5.02
N GLU A 581 14.10 -7.64 -5.35
CA GLU A 581 14.27 -8.68 -4.33
C GLU A 581 15.68 -8.62 -3.76
N LEU A 582 15.77 -8.57 -2.42
CA LEU A 582 17.02 -8.56 -1.68
C LEU A 582 17.18 -9.86 -0.90
N GLU A 583 18.41 -10.35 -0.91
CA GLU A 583 18.88 -11.46 -0.08
C GLU A 583 19.59 -10.93 1.16
N ARG A 584 19.86 -11.84 2.12
CA ARG A 584 20.68 -11.49 3.27
C ARG A 584 22.06 -11.01 2.81
N GLY A 585 22.46 -9.83 3.29
CA GLY A 585 23.75 -9.23 2.95
C GLY A 585 24.96 -9.99 3.50
N THR A 586 26.15 -9.58 3.06
CA THR A 586 27.45 -10.13 3.50
C THR A 586 28.44 -9.07 4.00
N ARG A 587 28.11 -7.78 3.84
CA ARG A 587 28.99 -6.64 4.20
C ARG A 587 28.61 -6.05 5.54
N ARG A 588 29.58 -5.47 6.24
CA ARG A 588 29.36 -4.82 7.53
C ARG A 588 29.47 -3.31 7.37
N PHE A 589 28.35 -2.63 7.58
CA PHE A 589 28.29 -1.18 7.45
C PHE A 589 28.57 -0.51 8.80
N THR A 590 29.40 0.53 8.78
CA THR A 590 29.50 1.52 9.85
C THR A 590 29.09 2.86 9.27
N PHE A 591 28.06 3.47 9.85
CA PHE A 591 27.66 4.84 9.55
C PHE A 591 28.10 5.76 10.68
N ALA A 592 28.53 6.98 10.36
CA ALA A 592 28.82 8.01 11.32
C ALA A 592 28.02 9.28 11.00
N VAL A 593 27.28 9.79 11.97
CA VAL A 593 26.37 10.93 11.83
C VAL A 593 26.83 12.08 12.72
N ASP A 594 27.26 13.17 12.10
CA ASP A 594 27.53 14.44 12.76
C ASP A 594 26.30 15.33 12.67
N PHE A 595 25.46 15.27 13.71
CA PHE A 595 24.28 16.12 13.90
C PHE A 595 24.70 17.50 14.42
N GLY A 596 25.05 18.39 13.49
CA GLY A 596 25.47 19.76 13.81
C GLY A 596 24.30 20.73 14.01
N THR A 597 24.58 21.87 14.65
CA THR A 597 23.58 22.94 14.85
C THR A 597 23.04 23.48 13.52
N THR A 598 23.93 23.75 12.57
CA THR A 598 23.58 24.33 11.26
C THR A 598 23.43 23.25 10.17
N ASN A 599 24.38 22.31 10.11
CA ASN A 599 24.42 21.29 9.06
C ASN A 599 24.75 19.91 9.64
N THR A 600 24.17 18.88 9.05
CA THR A 600 24.40 17.47 9.38
C THR A 600 25.22 16.81 8.27
N HIS A 601 26.18 15.97 8.64
CA HIS A 601 26.96 15.15 7.69
C HIS A 601 26.84 13.67 8.04
N ILE A 602 26.86 12.81 7.03
CA ILE A 602 26.89 11.35 7.20
C ILE A 602 28.01 10.77 6.33
N ALA A 603 28.86 9.95 6.94
CA ALA A 603 29.81 9.12 6.22
C ALA A 603 29.58 7.64 6.55
N TYR A 604 30.04 6.75 5.66
CA TYR A 604 29.95 5.32 5.88
C TYR A 604 31.13 4.56 5.27
N ALA A 605 31.34 3.35 5.78
CA ALA A 605 32.16 2.32 5.14
C ALA A 605 31.41 0.98 5.19
N ASP A 606 31.63 0.13 4.20
CA ASP A 606 31.05 -1.22 4.08
C ASP A 606 32.07 -2.32 4.47
N SER A 607 33.23 -1.93 4.98
CA SER A 607 34.20 -2.80 5.65
C SER A 607 35.07 -2.02 6.65
N PRO A 608 35.62 -2.67 7.69
CA PRO A 608 36.33 -1.97 8.78
C PRO A 608 37.57 -1.15 8.38
N ARG A 609 38.18 -1.44 7.22
CA ARG A 609 39.38 -0.74 6.73
C ARG A 609 39.15 -0.01 5.40
N ALA A 610 37.91 0.04 4.91
CA ALA A 610 37.62 0.83 3.73
C ALA A 610 37.74 2.31 4.07
N HIS A 611 38.22 3.10 3.10
CA HIS A 611 38.16 4.55 3.22
C HIS A 611 36.70 4.99 3.39
N PRO A 612 36.39 5.83 4.40
CA PRO A 612 35.05 6.36 4.56
C PRO A 612 34.59 7.12 3.33
N ARG A 613 33.29 7.06 3.02
CA ARG A 613 32.66 7.76 1.90
C ARG A 613 31.48 8.59 2.39
N PRO A 614 31.23 9.79 1.84
CA PRO A 614 30.03 10.54 2.17
C PRO A 614 28.78 9.74 1.78
N PHE A 615 27.70 9.93 2.53
CA PHE A 615 26.43 9.31 2.20
C PHE A 615 25.85 9.93 0.92
N THR A 616 25.61 9.08 -0.07
CA THR A 616 25.01 9.45 -1.36
C THR A 616 23.81 8.56 -1.67
N ILE A 617 22.95 9.00 -2.58
CA ILE A 617 21.94 8.19 -3.25
C ILE A 617 22.10 8.46 -4.74
N GLY A 618 22.49 7.44 -5.49
CA GLY A 618 22.68 7.44 -6.93
C GLY A 618 21.67 6.52 -7.62
N GLU A 619 21.86 6.27 -8.92
CA GLU A 619 20.96 5.38 -9.68
C GLU A 619 21.04 3.91 -9.25
N ALA A 620 22.20 3.47 -8.75
CA ALA A 620 22.42 2.08 -8.33
C ALA A 620 21.64 1.71 -7.05
N ASP A 621 21.30 2.70 -6.24
CA ASP A 621 20.67 2.56 -4.93
C ASP A 621 19.55 3.58 -4.70
N VAL A 622 18.86 3.96 -5.78
CA VAL A 622 17.65 4.77 -5.72
C VAL A 622 16.65 4.12 -4.75
N GLN A 623 16.21 4.92 -3.77
CA GLN A 623 15.34 4.45 -2.69
C GLN A 623 13.87 4.77 -2.96
N VAL A 624 13.60 5.83 -3.73
CA VAL A 624 12.25 6.25 -4.16
C VAL A 624 12.07 5.95 -5.64
N GLU A 625 11.17 5.04 -5.97
CA GLU A 625 10.79 4.77 -7.35
C GLU A 625 9.41 5.35 -7.67
N TRP A 626 9.33 5.98 -8.83
CA TRP A 626 8.13 6.66 -9.29
C TRP A 626 7.39 5.86 -10.35
N LEU A 627 6.07 6.04 -10.43
CA LEU A 627 5.21 5.45 -11.44
C LEU A 627 5.57 5.92 -12.86
N HIS A 628 6.10 7.14 -13.00
CA HIS A 628 6.62 7.63 -14.27
C HIS A 628 8.00 7.08 -14.59
N ALA A 629 8.24 6.74 -15.86
CA ALA A 629 9.55 6.30 -16.32
C ALA A 629 10.54 7.49 -16.37
N PRO A 630 11.81 7.31 -15.99
CA PRO A 630 12.83 8.31 -16.31
C PRO A 630 13.00 8.44 -17.82
N LEU A 631 13.36 9.63 -18.30
CA LEU A 631 13.72 9.80 -19.71
C LEU A 631 14.96 8.96 -20.08
N PRO A 632 15.10 8.54 -21.35
CA PRO A 632 16.30 7.89 -21.85
C PRO A 632 17.55 8.73 -21.63
N ASP A 633 18.69 8.08 -21.47
CA ASP A 633 19.97 8.78 -21.39
C ASP A 633 20.35 9.39 -22.74
N ALA A 634 20.20 10.71 -22.82
CA ALA A 634 20.57 11.53 -23.97
C ALA A 634 21.60 12.61 -23.57
N GLY A 635 22.50 12.28 -22.62
CA GLY A 635 23.49 13.23 -22.08
C GLY A 635 22.94 14.13 -20.96
N GLN A 636 21.78 13.78 -20.40
CA GLN A 636 21.17 14.45 -19.25
C GLN A 636 21.58 13.77 -17.95
N SER A 637 21.68 14.53 -16.85
CA SER A 637 21.95 13.94 -15.54
C SER A 637 20.80 13.04 -15.09
N ALA A 638 21.07 12.07 -14.20
CA ALA A 638 20.04 11.20 -13.62
C ALA A 638 18.88 12.01 -13.04
N THR A 639 19.19 13.05 -12.27
CA THR A 639 18.20 13.95 -11.66
C THR A 639 17.31 14.60 -12.70
N GLN A 640 17.89 15.09 -13.81
CA GLN A 640 17.12 15.70 -14.90
C GLN A 640 16.19 14.69 -15.58
N ARG A 641 16.67 13.47 -15.84
CA ARG A 641 15.90 12.41 -16.50
C ARG A 641 14.71 11.94 -15.66
N TYR A 642 14.94 11.67 -14.38
CA TYR A 642 13.88 11.24 -13.45
C TYR A 642 12.87 12.36 -13.20
N ARG A 643 13.32 13.61 -13.07
CA ARG A 643 12.44 14.77 -12.89
C ARG A 643 11.58 15.00 -14.13
N SER A 644 12.17 15.00 -15.32
CA SER A 644 11.47 15.28 -16.58
C SER A 644 10.59 14.11 -17.05
N GLY A 645 10.84 12.90 -16.52
CA GLY A 645 10.00 11.73 -16.75
C GLY A 645 8.54 11.91 -16.34
N ALA A 646 8.27 12.76 -15.33
CA ALA A 646 6.91 13.11 -14.88
C ALA A 646 6.11 13.94 -15.90
N GLY A 647 6.71 14.34 -17.03
CA GLY A 647 6.04 15.03 -18.12
C GLY A 647 5.41 16.35 -17.65
N GLN A 648 4.10 16.50 -17.85
CA GLN A 648 3.38 17.73 -17.46
C GLN A 648 3.35 17.95 -15.95
N LEU A 649 3.56 16.91 -15.13
CA LEU A 649 3.56 17.01 -13.67
C LEU A 649 4.94 17.28 -13.06
N GLN A 650 5.95 17.54 -13.89
CA GLN A 650 7.33 17.72 -13.47
C GLN A 650 7.51 18.71 -12.31
N SER A 651 6.88 19.88 -12.38
CA SER A 651 6.98 20.91 -11.35
C SER A 651 6.29 20.50 -10.05
N ASP A 652 5.08 19.94 -10.15
CA ASP A 652 4.28 19.53 -8.98
C ASP A 652 4.97 18.40 -8.22
N VAL A 653 5.40 17.35 -8.95
CA VAL A 653 6.11 16.21 -8.37
C VAL A 653 7.43 16.65 -7.73
N ALA A 654 8.24 17.45 -8.42
CA ALA A 654 9.52 17.90 -7.88
C ALA A 654 9.34 18.78 -6.62
N THR A 655 8.37 19.69 -6.64
CA THR A 655 8.12 20.61 -5.50
C THR A 655 7.63 19.82 -4.29
N LEU A 656 6.62 18.96 -4.45
CA LEU A 656 6.06 18.20 -3.34
C LEU A 656 7.05 17.14 -2.84
N GLN A 657 7.73 16.40 -3.73
CA GLN A 657 8.73 15.41 -3.30
C GLN A 657 9.80 16.04 -2.44
N THR A 658 10.37 17.17 -2.86
CA THR A 658 11.56 17.73 -2.21
C THR A 658 11.23 18.44 -0.90
N ARG A 659 9.99 18.90 -0.72
CA ARG A 659 9.51 19.48 0.54
C ARG A 659 8.99 18.44 1.53
N GLU A 660 8.33 17.41 1.03
CA GLU A 660 7.47 16.54 1.86
C GLU A 660 7.90 15.07 1.86
N PHE A 661 8.85 14.70 1.02
CA PHE A 661 9.31 13.33 0.84
C PHE A 661 10.84 13.24 0.67
N VAL A 662 11.34 12.03 0.41
CA VAL A 662 12.78 11.81 0.20
C VAL A 662 13.17 12.19 -1.23
N PRO A 663 14.23 12.98 -1.46
CA PRO A 663 14.78 13.22 -2.80
C PRO A 663 15.24 11.91 -3.45
N SER A 664 15.02 11.76 -4.77
CA SER A 664 15.47 10.55 -5.48
C SER A 664 16.99 10.39 -5.50
N PHE A 665 17.74 11.49 -5.44
CA PHE A 665 19.21 11.51 -5.51
C PHE A 665 19.81 12.46 -4.49
N ILE A 666 20.95 12.09 -3.91
CA ILE A 666 21.73 12.89 -2.96
C ILE A 666 23.22 12.72 -3.29
N GLY A 667 23.95 13.81 -3.54
CA GLY A 667 25.39 13.84 -3.81
C GLY A 667 25.85 13.25 -5.16
N GLU A 668 24.99 12.54 -5.87
CA GLU A 668 25.28 11.91 -7.17
C GLU A 668 24.20 12.25 -8.22
N GLY A 669 24.44 11.88 -9.48
CA GLY A 669 23.43 11.98 -10.54
C GLY A 669 23.00 13.42 -10.89
N GLY A 670 23.85 14.41 -10.59
CA GLY A 670 23.54 15.84 -10.77
C GLY A 670 22.50 16.38 -9.78
N SER A 671 22.39 15.79 -8.59
CA SER A 671 21.50 16.27 -7.53
C SER A 671 21.93 17.64 -7.00
N ALA A 672 20.95 18.48 -6.65
CA ALA A 672 21.16 19.74 -5.94
C ALA A 672 21.28 19.55 -4.41
N TYR A 673 21.07 18.31 -3.93
CA TYR A 673 21.10 17.93 -2.52
C TYR A 673 22.33 17.08 -2.28
N GLU A 674 23.16 17.45 -1.31
CA GLU A 674 24.35 16.69 -0.92
C GLU A 674 24.65 16.89 0.56
N PHE A 675 25.26 15.88 1.19
CA PHE A 675 25.79 16.06 2.53
C PHE A 675 27.08 16.89 2.45
N PRO A 676 27.28 17.86 3.37
CA PRO A 676 26.44 18.15 4.53
C PRO A 676 25.15 18.91 4.17
N ILE A 677 24.01 18.38 4.62
CA ILE A 677 22.68 19.01 4.46
C ILE A 677 22.41 19.97 5.61
N ARG A 678 21.47 20.91 5.45
CA ARG A 678 21.01 21.77 6.54
C ARG A 678 20.33 20.89 7.62
N THR A 679 20.65 21.12 8.89
CA THR A 679 19.96 20.47 10.02
C THR A 679 18.60 21.12 10.22
N ALA A 680 17.61 20.66 9.46
CA ALA A 680 16.27 21.22 9.44
C ALA A 680 15.21 20.15 9.17
N VAL A 681 14.00 20.40 9.66
CA VAL A 681 12.79 19.65 9.28
C VAL A 681 11.84 20.55 8.51
N CYS A 682 11.00 19.95 7.66
CA CYS A 682 9.83 20.55 7.05
C CYS A 682 8.60 19.92 7.70
N GLU A 683 7.81 20.72 8.42
CA GLU A 683 6.62 20.26 9.15
C GLU A 683 5.35 20.93 8.65
N THR A 684 4.21 20.24 8.79
CA THR A 684 2.90 20.85 8.54
C THR A 684 2.58 21.88 9.60
N THR A 685 1.73 22.85 9.28
CA THR A 685 1.27 23.86 10.25
C THR A 685 0.53 23.26 11.45
N SER A 686 -0.06 22.06 11.31
CA SER A 686 -0.74 21.34 12.38
C SER A 686 0.18 20.46 13.26
N PHE A 687 1.47 20.30 12.89
CA PHE A 687 2.40 19.38 13.56
C PHE A 687 2.44 19.55 15.08
N ALA A 688 2.40 20.79 15.58
CA ALA A 688 2.41 21.08 17.01
C ALA A 688 1.24 20.46 17.81
N ASN A 689 0.18 19.99 17.14
CA ASN A 689 -1.01 19.40 17.74
C ASN A 689 -1.17 17.90 17.45
N GLU A 690 -0.19 17.25 16.79
CA GLU A 690 -0.27 15.86 16.34
C GLU A 690 1.01 15.08 16.68
N PRO A 691 0.94 13.75 16.83
CA PRO A 691 2.15 12.92 16.93
C PRO A 691 3.00 13.02 15.66
N ALA A 692 4.32 12.97 15.83
CA ALA A 692 5.26 12.96 14.72
C ALA A 692 5.11 11.69 13.85
N LYS A 693 4.85 11.89 12.56
CA LYS A 693 4.74 10.86 11.53
C LYS A 693 5.69 11.21 10.38
N VAL A 694 6.87 10.59 10.43
CA VAL A 694 7.96 10.78 9.46
C VAL A 694 7.49 10.52 8.03
N LEU A 695 7.84 11.40 7.09
CA LEU A 695 7.38 11.40 5.69
C LEU A 695 5.85 11.51 5.57
N SER A 696 5.18 12.18 6.53
CA SER A 696 3.73 12.42 6.48
C SER A 696 3.35 13.79 7.01
N ASN A 697 3.61 14.13 8.28
CA ASN A 697 3.45 15.51 8.78
C ASN A 697 4.79 16.21 9.09
N ILE A 698 5.90 15.47 9.06
CA ILE A 698 7.25 15.99 9.26
C ILE A 698 8.27 15.17 8.46
N ASN A 699 9.29 15.81 7.92
CA ASN A 699 10.45 15.17 7.28
C ASN A 699 11.67 16.08 7.33
N VAL A 700 12.83 15.59 6.90
CA VAL A 700 14.07 16.35 6.74
C VAL A 700 13.89 17.39 5.63
N GLY A 701 14.27 18.63 5.93
CA GLY A 701 14.11 19.78 5.02
C GLY A 701 15.21 19.87 3.96
N PHE A 702 15.33 18.88 3.08
CA PHE A 702 16.39 18.83 2.05
C PHE A 702 16.41 20.06 1.13
N SER A 703 15.24 20.60 0.77
CA SER A 703 15.10 21.71 -0.19
C SER A 703 15.29 23.11 0.39
N ILE A 704 15.51 23.26 1.71
CA ILE A 704 15.50 24.57 2.39
C ILE A 704 16.46 25.61 1.76
N ASN A 705 17.57 25.17 1.16
CA ASN A 705 18.58 26.04 0.53
C ASN A 705 18.42 26.20 -0.99
N THR A 706 17.43 25.54 -1.59
CA THR A 706 17.22 25.49 -3.05
C THR A 706 15.80 25.92 -3.43
N GLU A 707 14.99 26.38 -2.48
CA GLU A 707 13.61 26.78 -2.75
C GLU A 707 13.53 28.29 -3.05
N THR A 708 12.89 28.63 -4.18
CA THR A 708 12.73 30.01 -4.66
C THR A 708 11.27 30.48 -4.67
N LEU A 709 10.32 29.56 -4.50
CA LEU A 709 8.89 29.86 -4.55
C LEU A 709 8.41 30.45 -3.22
N PRO A 710 7.51 31.46 -3.24
CA PRO A 710 6.78 31.86 -2.05
C PRO A 710 5.94 30.68 -1.53
N GLU A 711 5.91 30.53 -0.21
CA GLU A 711 5.35 29.41 0.56
C GLU A 711 4.12 28.72 -0.05
N LEU A 712 4.17 27.39 -0.19
CA LEU A 712 2.96 26.59 -0.02
C LEU A 712 2.47 26.85 1.42
N PRO A 713 1.29 27.44 1.64
CA PRO A 713 0.90 28.00 2.94
C PRO A 713 0.70 26.97 4.07
N GLN A 714 0.95 25.68 3.81
CA GLN A 714 0.67 24.58 4.72
C GLN A 714 1.93 23.92 5.34
N ASN A 715 3.14 24.32 4.92
CA ASN A 715 4.39 23.72 5.39
C ASN A 715 5.41 24.79 5.81
N ARG A 716 6.17 24.53 6.88
CA ARG A 716 7.23 25.42 7.39
C ARG A 716 8.53 24.65 7.61
N PHE A 717 9.67 25.31 7.36
CA PHE A 717 10.97 24.80 7.77
C PHE A 717 11.32 25.24 9.19
N VAL A 718 11.82 24.31 10.00
CA VAL A 718 12.34 24.58 11.35
C VAL A 718 13.80 24.17 11.40
N THR A 719 14.67 25.09 11.84
CA THR A 719 16.12 24.88 11.97
C THR A 719 16.54 24.86 13.44
N ASN A 720 17.85 24.81 13.72
CA ASN A 720 18.41 24.82 15.09
C ASN A 720 17.88 23.68 15.99
N LEU A 721 17.66 22.51 15.37
CA LEU A 721 17.03 21.36 16.04
C LEU A 721 17.79 20.89 17.30
N LYS A 722 19.13 20.94 17.26
CA LYS A 722 20.01 20.40 18.32
C LYS A 722 19.72 20.96 19.71
N TRP A 723 19.38 22.24 19.79
CA TRP A 723 19.12 22.94 21.06
C TRP A 723 17.62 23.12 21.33
N SER A 724 16.75 22.63 20.44
CA SER A 724 15.30 22.77 20.60
C SER A 724 14.74 21.89 21.72
N ALA A 725 15.42 20.78 22.05
CA ALA A 725 15.05 19.87 23.15
C ALA A 725 15.03 20.55 24.53
N GLU A 726 15.85 21.58 24.74
CA GLU A 726 15.94 22.30 26.00
C GLU A 726 14.80 23.31 26.20
N LEU A 727 14.14 23.71 25.11
CA LEU A 727 13.25 24.89 25.08
C LEU A 727 11.79 24.55 24.76
N ASP A 728 11.53 23.44 24.07
CA ASP A 728 10.22 23.09 23.53
C ASP A 728 10.01 21.56 23.56
N PRO A 729 8.95 21.03 24.20
CA PRO A 729 8.59 19.61 24.10
C PRO A 729 8.45 19.11 22.66
N GLN A 730 8.00 19.96 21.73
CA GLN A 730 7.94 19.61 20.30
C GLN A 730 9.33 19.54 19.65
N GLY A 731 10.34 20.17 20.24
CA GLY A 731 11.74 20.03 19.81
C GLY A 731 12.22 18.58 19.84
N VAL A 732 11.86 17.83 20.89
CA VAL A 732 12.20 16.40 21.00
C VAL A 732 11.55 15.60 19.87
N SER A 733 10.26 15.81 19.60
CA SER A 733 9.55 15.17 18.48
C SER A 733 10.19 15.43 17.11
N ARG A 734 10.73 16.64 16.88
CA ARG A 734 11.45 16.99 15.65
C ARG A 734 12.79 16.27 15.54
N ILE A 735 13.55 16.18 16.64
CA ILE A 735 14.82 15.44 16.69
C ILE A 735 14.57 13.95 16.42
N GLU A 736 13.56 13.37 17.07
CA GLU A 736 13.15 11.98 16.84
C GLU A 736 12.80 11.72 15.36
N ALA A 737 12.03 12.61 14.74
CA ALA A 737 11.67 12.51 13.33
C ALA A 737 12.90 12.60 12.42
N PHE A 738 13.79 13.55 12.68
CA PHE A 738 15.02 13.74 11.91
C PHE A 738 15.93 12.50 12.01
N PHE A 739 16.16 11.97 13.21
CA PHE A 739 16.98 10.77 13.42
C PHE A 739 16.36 9.55 12.76
N LYS A 740 15.05 9.34 12.93
CA LYS A 740 14.34 8.21 12.31
C LYS A 740 14.45 8.25 10.79
N GLU A 741 14.28 9.40 10.15
CA GLU A 741 14.44 9.52 8.70
C GLU A 741 15.88 9.26 8.25
N MET A 742 16.89 9.84 8.92
CA MET A 742 18.30 9.55 8.62
C MET A 742 18.62 8.05 8.75
N LEU A 743 18.11 7.40 9.80
CA LEU A 743 18.28 5.96 10.02
C LEU A 743 17.61 5.12 8.94
N LEU A 744 16.43 5.53 8.44
CA LEU A 744 15.77 4.86 7.31
C LEU A 744 16.64 4.94 6.05
N LEU A 745 17.16 6.13 5.72
CA LEU A 745 18.06 6.29 4.56
C LEU A 745 19.31 5.42 4.66
N MET A 746 19.92 5.35 5.86
CA MET A 746 21.08 4.50 6.14
C MET A 746 20.74 3.00 6.05
N ARG A 747 19.59 2.58 6.60
CA ARG A 747 19.10 1.20 6.49
C ARG A 747 18.95 0.78 5.03
N HIS A 748 18.30 1.62 4.21
CA HIS A 748 18.07 1.31 2.81
C HIS A 748 19.38 1.31 2.01
N LYS A 749 20.32 2.22 2.30
CA LYS A 749 21.68 2.20 1.73
C LYS A 749 22.39 0.88 2.05
N ALA A 750 22.37 0.43 3.31
CA ALA A 750 22.96 -0.85 3.69
C ALA A 750 22.27 -2.02 2.98
N ALA A 751 20.93 -2.06 2.96
CA ALA A 751 20.16 -3.12 2.32
C ALA A 751 20.47 -3.25 0.80
N LEU A 752 20.43 -2.12 0.07
CA LEU A 752 20.64 -2.09 -1.39
C LEU A 752 22.07 -2.44 -1.81
N HIS A 753 23.03 -2.36 -0.88
CA HIS A 753 24.45 -2.69 -1.09
C HIS A 753 24.90 -3.98 -0.37
N GLY A 754 23.95 -4.86 -0.02
CA GLY A 754 24.27 -6.18 0.55
C GLY A 754 24.86 -6.12 1.96
N GLY A 755 24.40 -5.18 2.77
CA GLY A 755 24.74 -5.04 4.17
C GLY A 755 23.99 -6.04 5.07
N ILE A 756 24.68 -6.55 6.08
CA ILE A 756 24.08 -7.32 7.18
C ILE A 756 23.44 -6.31 8.13
N LEU A 757 22.12 -6.17 8.09
CA LEU A 757 21.40 -5.15 8.87
C LEU A 757 21.62 -5.35 10.37
N GLU A 758 21.70 -6.60 10.82
CA GLU A 758 21.90 -6.93 12.22
C GLU A 758 23.28 -6.49 12.73
N ASP A 759 24.29 -6.47 11.84
CA ASP A 759 25.69 -6.14 12.12
C ASP A 759 26.05 -4.68 11.86
N THR A 760 25.13 -3.89 11.33
CA THR A 760 25.37 -2.48 11.04
C THR A 760 25.62 -1.70 12.33
N ARG A 761 26.59 -0.77 12.31
CA ARG A 761 26.93 0.12 13.43
C ARG A 761 26.56 1.56 13.06
N VAL A 762 26.07 2.32 14.04
CA VAL A 762 25.85 3.77 13.94
C VAL A 762 26.65 4.47 15.03
N VAL A 763 27.50 5.39 14.60
CA VAL A 763 28.29 6.28 15.45
C VAL A 763 27.67 7.67 15.35
N TRP A 764 27.49 8.35 16.47
CA TRP A 764 27.06 9.74 16.53
C TRP A 764 27.98 10.53 17.47
N PHE A 765 27.93 11.85 17.35
CA PHE A 765 28.85 12.73 18.08
C PHE A 765 28.11 13.68 19.02
N ALA A 766 28.63 13.79 20.25
CA ALA A 766 28.16 14.75 21.24
C ALA A 766 29.17 15.91 21.38
N PRO A 767 28.73 17.18 21.41
CA PRO A 767 29.58 18.30 21.80
C PRO A 767 30.09 18.16 23.23
N LEU A 768 31.22 18.78 23.52
CA LEU A 768 31.74 18.87 24.89
C LEU A 768 30.89 19.78 25.80
N SER A 769 30.01 20.59 25.20
CA SER A 769 29.07 21.45 25.91
C SER A 769 27.82 20.73 26.42
N PHE A 770 27.57 19.49 26.01
CA PHE A 770 26.47 18.68 26.56
C PHE A 770 26.76 18.32 28.02
N ASP A 771 25.78 18.54 28.90
CA ASP A 771 25.82 17.95 30.23
C ASP A 771 25.51 16.43 30.17
N GLY A 772 25.71 15.75 31.29
CA GLY A 772 25.48 14.31 31.36
C GLY A 772 24.03 13.90 31.12
N PHE A 773 23.05 14.75 31.50
CA PHE A 773 21.64 14.45 31.33
C PHE A 773 21.22 14.56 29.86
N LEU A 774 21.58 15.66 29.20
CA LEU A 774 21.31 15.89 27.78
C LEU A 774 21.98 14.83 26.90
N ARG A 775 23.25 14.49 27.19
CA ARG A 775 23.94 13.40 26.48
C ARG A 775 23.18 12.08 26.59
N ASN A 776 22.70 11.73 27.78
CA ASN A 776 21.92 10.50 27.99
C ASN A 776 20.57 10.55 27.27
N GLN A 777 19.90 11.70 27.23
CA GLN A 777 18.66 11.89 26.49
C GLN A 777 18.87 11.65 24.98
N PHE A 778 19.92 12.24 24.39
CA PHE A 778 20.25 12.00 22.99
C PHE A 778 20.65 10.54 22.71
N GLN A 779 21.43 9.91 23.60
CA GLN A 779 21.77 8.49 23.50
C GLN A 779 20.51 7.62 23.49
N GLN A 780 19.56 7.88 24.39
CA GLN A 780 18.31 7.15 24.45
C GLN A 780 17.53 7.27 23.14
N VAL A 781 17.36 8.49 22.61
CA VAL A 781 16.63 8.70 21.35
C VAL A 781 17.32 7.99 20.18
N TRP A 782 18.65 8.10 20.05
CA TRP A 782 19.41 7.39 19.03
C TRP A 782 19.24 5.88 19.12
N ASP A 783 19.37 5.32 20.32
CA ASP A 783 19.25 3.88 20.57
C ASP A 783 17.85 3.38 20.25
N GLU A 784 16.80 4.04 20.74
CA GLU A 784 15.42 3.67 20.49
C GLU A 784 15.10 3.66 18.99
N LYS A 785 15.42 4.74 18.26
CA LYS A 785 15.14 4.80 16.82
C LYS A 785 16.00 3.85 16.02
N PHE A 786 17.26 3.64 16.41
CA PHE A 786 18.15 2.69 15.74
C PHE A 786 17.63 1.26 15.89
N GLN A 787 17.26 0.85 17.11
CA GLN A 787 16.68 -0.45 17.39
C GLN A 787 15.33 -0.64 16.67
N GLU A 788 14.49 0.40 16.62
CA GLU A 788 13.22 0.40 15.88
C GLU A 788 13.43 0.18 14.37
N VAL A 789 14.35 0.94 13.75
CA VAL A 789 14.56 0.95 12.30
C VAL A 789 15.34 -0.28 11.83
N PHE A 790 16.42 -0.66 12.51
CA PHE A 790 17.29 -1.80 12.12
C PHE A 790 16.87 -3.14 12.74
N LYS A 791 15.87 -3.16 13.64
CA LYS A 791 15.41 -4.36 14.37
C LYS A 791 16.54 -5.06 15.15
N VAL A 792 17.43 -4.27 15.74
CA VAL A 792 18.57 -4.74 16.54
C VAL A 792 18.35 -4.44 18.03
N ARG A 793 19.17 -5.05 18.89
CA ARG A 793 19.18 -4.77 20.34
C ARG A 793 20.41 -3.99 20.80
N ARG A 794 21.39 -3.78 19.92
CA ARG A 794 22.63 -3.07 20.25
C ARG A 794 22.38 -1.56 20.31
N SER A 795 23.12 -0.86 21.15
CA SER A 795 23.13 0.60 21.19
C SER A 795 24.02 1.20 20.11
N THR A 796 23.77 2.47 19.82
CA THR A 796 24.63 3.35 19.02
C THR A 796 25.88 3.74 19.82
N ILE A 797 26.93 4.16 19.12
CA ILE A 797 28.20 4.56 19.72
C ILE A 797 28.27 6.09 19.76
N CYS A 798 28.54 6.66 20.94
CA CYS A 798 28.71 8.10 21.13
C CYS A 798 30.19 8.45 21.30
N LEU A 799 30.71 9.29 20.41
CA LEU A 799 32.04 9.92 20.53
C LEU A 799 31.89 11.42 20.79
N THR A 800 32.93 12.09 21.28
CA THR A 800 32.92 13.56 21.33
C THR A 800 33.30 14.14 19.96
N GLU A 801 32.64 15.23 19.56
CA GLU A 801 32.89 15.90 18.26
C GLU A 801 34.37 16.28 18.09
N SER A 802 35.04 16.69 19.16
CA SER A 802 36.44 17.12 19.13
C SER A 802 37.46 15.97 19.13
N VAL A 803 37.08 14.74 19.49
CA VAL A 803 38.00 13.59 19.40
C VAL A 803 37.98 12.98 18.01
N ALA A 804 36.83 12.91 17.35
CA ALA A 804 36.67 12.13 16.13
C ALA A 804 37.65 12.52 14.99
N PRO A 805 37.89 13.82 14.69
CA PRO A 805 38.85 14.20 13.64
C PRO A 805 40.26 13.65 13.87
N TYR A 806 40.69 13.48 15.13
CA TYR A 806 42.01 12.92 15.44
C TYR A 806 42.18 11.51 14.90
N TYR A 807 41.15 10.66 14.96
CA TYR A 807 41.21 9.30 14.40
C TYR A 807 41.37 9.31 12.89
N TYR A 808 40.72 10.23 12.19
CA TYR A 808 40.91 10.38 10.76
C TYR A 808 42.31 10.88 10.40
N LEU A 809 42.80 11.92 11.10
CA LEU A 809 44.10 12.52 10.82
C LEU A 809 45.27 11.57 11.14
N THR A 810 45.14 10.73 12.17
CA THR A 810 46.13 9.70 12.50
C THR A 810 46.06 8.52 11.53
N ALA A 811 44.86 8.01 11.22
CA ALA A 811 44.68 6.92 10.25
C ALA A 811 45.16 7.28 8.84
N THR A 812 45.14 8.57 8.48
CA THR A 812 45.63 9.09 7.20
C THR A 812 47.08 9.60 7.24
N ASN A 813 47.80 9.40 8.36
CA ASN A 813 49.19 9.85 8.57
C ASN A 813 49.41 11.38 8.44
N GLN A 814 48.37 12.20 8.61
CA GLN A 814 48.51 13.67 8.64
C GLN A 814 49.06 14.16 10.00
N VAL A 815 48.75 13.43 11.07
CA VAL A 815 49.19 13.72 12.44
C VAL A 815 49.91 12.49 12.99
N VAL A 816 51.20 12.63 13.29
CA VAL A 816 52.05 11.54 13.81
C VAL A 816 52.91 12.05 14.98
N PRO A 817 52.31 12.31 16.16
CA PRO A 817 53.03 12.86 17.30
C PRO A 817 53.88 11.78 17.98
N ASN A 818 55.09 12.17 18.40
CA ASN A 818 55.89 11.36 19.32
C ASN A 818 55.22 11.29 20.71
N ARG A 819 55.69 10.38 21.56
CA ARG A 819 55.06 10.12 22.87
C ARG A 819 55.09 11.34 23.79
N ASP A 820 56.05 12.24 23.64
CA ASP A 820 56.27 13.43 24.46
C ASP A 820 55.79 14.75 23.80
N GLU A 821 55.11 14.65 22.65
CA GLU A 821 54.60 15.79 21.88
C GLU A 821 53.09 15.97 22.08
N ASN A 822 52.68 17.20 22.42
CA ASN A 822 51.26 17.54 22.60
C ASN A 822 50.59 17.86 21.26
N VAL A 823 49.33 17.48 21.13
CA VAL A 823 48.46 17.86 20.00
C VAL A 823 47.24 18.59 20.55
N ILE A 824 46.86 19.72 19.94
CA ILE A 824 45.64 20.43 20.30
C ILE A 824 44.71 20.39 19.10
N ASN A 825 43.51 19.83 19.29
CA ASN A 825 42.43 19.92 18.32
C ASN A 825 41.48 21.06 18.72
N ILE A 826 41.21 21.97 17.79
CA ILE A 826 40.31 23.11 17.96
C ILE A 826 39.18 23.00 16.94
N ASP A 827 37.99 22.65 17.43
CA ASP A 827 36.78 22.52 16.63
C ASP A 827 35.98 23.83 16.65
N ILE A 828 36.08 24.62 15.57
CA ILE A 828 35.34 25.89 15.44
C ILE A 828 34.03 25.60 14.71
N GLY A 829 32.94 25.51 15.47
CA GLY A 829 31.58 25.34 14.95
C GLY A 829 30.95 26.64 14.45
N GLY A 830 29.61 26.63 14.34
CA GLY A 830 28.83 27.85 14.12
C GLY A 830 28.75 28.69 15.39
N GLY A 831 28.26 28.11 16.49
CA GLY A 831 28.04 28.83 17.76
C GLY A 831 29.03 28.54 18.90
N THR A 832 29.84 27.49 18.81
CA THR A 832 30.80 27.09 19.85
C THR A 832 32.16 26.72 19.26
N THR A 833 33.22 26.97 20.03
CA THR A 833 34.56 26.45 19.78
C THR A 833 34.92 25.50 20.91
N ASP A 834 35.22 24.25 20.55
CA ASP A 834 35.61 23.19 21.47
C ASP A 834 37.10 22.90 21.28
N LEU A 835 37.85 22.85 22.38
CA LEU A 835 39.28 22.58 22.37
C LEU A 835 39.57 21.32 23.16
N LEU A 836 40.37 20.43 22.56
CA LEU A 836 40.82 19.18 23.16
C LEU A 836 42.33 19.07 23.07
N VAL A 837 42.97 18.85 24.22
CA VAL A 837 44.41 18.65 24.32
C VAL A 837 44.71 17.17 24.48
N PHE A 838 45.50 16.63 23.55
CA PHE A 838 46.14 15.33 23.66
C PHE A 838 47.51 15.51 24.29
N ALA A 839 47.70 14.89 25.45
CA ALA A 839 48.97 14.78 26.15
C ALA A 839 49.33 13.30 26.29
N ASP A 840 50.60 12.95 26.10
CA ASP A 840 51.07 11.55 26.11
C ASP A 840 50.26 10.62 25.19
N GLN A 841 49.85 11.12 24.02
CA GLN A 841 49.01 10.44 23.02
C GLN A 841 47.58 10.06 23.46
N HIS A 842 47.10 10.60 24.59
CA HIS A 842 45.72 10.39 25.07
C HIS A 842 44.99 11.73 25.23
N PRO A 843 43.66 11.77 25.02
CA PRO A 843 42.88 12.97 25.29
C PRO A 843 42.90 13.26 26.81
N ALA A 844 43.41 14.43 27.21
CA ALA A 844 43.71 14.73 28.62
C ALA A 844 42.87 15.88 29.18
N PHE A 845 42.73 16.97 28.41
CA PHE A 845 42.03 18.17 28.86
C PHE A 845 41.09 18.69 27.77
N SER A 846 39.96 19.26 28.19
CA SER A 846 39.02 19.89 27.27
C SER A 846 38.53 21.24 27.77
N THR A 847 38.20 22.14 26.85
CA THR A 847 37.48 23.37 27.15
C THR A 847 36.51 23.71 26.02
N SER A 848 35.45 24.45 26.34
CA SER A 848 34.41 24.85 25.39
C SER A 848 33.95 26.26 25.69
N PHE A 849 33.77 27.07 24.66
CA PHE A 849 33.28 28.44 24.76
C PHE A 849 32.50 28.84 23.50
N ARG A 850 31.49 29.67 23.69
CA ARG A 850 30.64 30.25 22.66
C ARG A 850 31.37 31.42 22.00
N PHE A 851 32.40 31.16 21.22
CA PHE A 851 33.03 32.15 20.35
C PHE A 851 33.51 31.43 19.10
N ALA A 852 32.78 31.57 17.99
CA ALA A 852 32.90 30.72 16.83
C ALA A 852 32.48 31.45 15.54
N GLY A 853 32.21 30.69 14.47
CA GLY A 853 31.95 31.26 13.14
C GLY A 853 30.83 32.31 13.12
N ASP A 854 29.74 32.10 13.84
CA ASP A 854 28.59 33.01 13.86
C ASP A 854 28.92 34.37 14.51
N ASP A 855 30.00 34.48 15.29
CA ASP A 855 30.49 35.75 15.80
C ASP A 855 31.17 36.61 14.71
N LEU A 856 31.53 36.02 13.55
CA LEU A 856 32.03 36.75 12.38
C LEU A 856 30.88 37.24 11.49
N TRP A 857 29.93 36.36 11.15
CA TRP A 857 28.90 36.62 10.13
C TRP A 857 27.47 36.74 10.65
N GLY A 858 27.24 36.54 11.95
CA GLY A 858 25.96 36.76 12.61
C GLY A 858 25.70 38.22 12.99
N ASP A 859 24.63 38.45 13.75
CA ASP A 859 24.12 39.78 14.09
C ASP A 859 24.51 40.24 15.52
N GLY A 860 25.65 39.77 16.03
CA GLY A 860 26.09 40.05 17.41
C GLY A 860 25.09 39.50 18.44
N TYR A 861 24.78 40.29 19.49
CA TYR A 861 23.76 39.92 20.49
C TYR A 861 22.33 40.29 20.09
N ALA A 862 22.06 40.68 18.83
CA ALA A 862 20.71 40.99 18.37
C ALA A 862 19.79 39.76 18.49
N ARG A 863 18.59 39.93 19.07
CA ARG A 863 17.66 38.83 19.41
C ARG A 863 16.33 38.84 18.67
N VAL A 864 16.04 39.90 17.92
CA VAL A 864 14.73 40.05 17.28
C VAL A 864 14.71 39.24 15.99
N GLN A 865 13.85 38.22 15.92
CA GLN A 865 13.58 37.51 14.66
C GLN A 865 13.08 38.51 13.61
N GLY A 866 13.57 38.39 12.38
CA GLY A 866 13.30 39.36 11.32
C GLY A 866 14.02 40.71 11.48
N ALA A 867 14.98 40.84 12.41
CA ALA A 867 15.84 42.02 12.46
C ALA A 867 16.56 42.23 11.11
N PRO A 868 16.84 43.49 10.74
CA PRO A 868 17.61 43.78 9.54
C PRO A 868 18.98 43.08 9.57
N LYS A 869 19.26 42.27 8.54
CA LYS A 869 20.52 41.54 8.35
C LYS A 869 21.65 42.52 8.01
N GLN A 870 22.30 43.08 9.03
CA GLN A 870 23.20 44.24 8.90
C GLN A 870 24.69 43.91 8.98
N ASN A 871 25.08 42.64 9.16
CA ASN A 871 26.48 42.25 9.23
C ASN A 871 27.30 42.74 8.01
N GLY A 872 28.50 43.29 8.25
CA GLY A 872 29.33 43.90 7.20
C GLY A 872 29.82 42.91 6.14
N LEU A 873 30.17 41.68 6.53
CA LEU A 873 30.59 40.61 5.62
C LEU A 873 29.43 40.16 4.72
N LEU A 874 28.24 39.99 5.29
CA LEU A 874 27.05 39.65 4.51
C LEU A 874 26.74 40.75 3.48
N ARG A 875 26.73 42.02 3.90
CA ARG A 875 26.44 43.15 2.99
C ARG A 875 27.46 43.26 1.87
N LEU A 876 28.75 42.96 2.12
CA LEU A 876 29.77 42.86 1.08
C LEU A 876 29.41 41.75 0.07
N GLY A 877 29.07 40.56 0.57
CA GLY A 877 28.75 39.41 -0.28
C GLY A 877 27.49 39.62 -1.13
N VAL A 878 26.42 40.19 -0.54
CA VAL A 878 25.19 40.52 -1.27
C VAL A 878 25.47 41.55 -2.36
N ALA A 879 26.16 42.65 -2.05
CA ALA A 879 26.51 43.67 -3.04
C ALA A 879 27.40 43.11 -4.16
N HIS A 880 28.32 42.20 -3.83
CA HIS A 880 29.13 41.52 -4.85
C HIS A 880 28.28 40.60 -5.73
N ALA A 881 27.44 39.76 -5.14
CA ALA A 881 26.55 38.86 -5.87
C ALA A 881 25.62 39.63 -6.81
N GLU A 882 25.05 40.76 -6.37
CA GLU A 882 24.24 41.65 -7.21
C GLU A 882 25.01 42.25 -8.39
N SER A 883 26.32 42.49 -8.22
CA SER A 883 27.19 43.04 -9.27
C SER A 883 27.61 42.03 -10.35
N LEU A 884 27.40 40.72 -10.11
CA LEU A 884 27.76 39.68 -11.08
C LEU A 884 26.85 39.72 -12.31
N PRO A 885 27.35 39.38 -13.51
CA PRO A 885 26.53 39.34 -14.72
C PRO A 885 25.41 38.30 -14.64
N ASP A 886 24.30 38.52 -15.33
CA ASP A 886 23.16 37.61 -15.36
C ASP A 886 23.37 36.49 -16.39
N SER A 887 24.03 35.40 -15.96
CA SER A 887 23.97 34.09 -16.63
C SER A 887 22.82 33.26 -16.05
N GLU A 888 22.38 32.21 -16.76
CA GLU A 888 21.35 31.27 -16.26
C GLU A 888 21.71 30.70 -14.89
N GLN A 889 22.98 30.25 -14.74
CA GLN A 889 23.53 29.77 -13.47
C GLN A 889 23.48 30.86 -12.39
N ASN A 890 23.94 32.08 -12.69
CA ASN A 890 23.97 33.17 -11.70
C ASN A 890 22.56 33.57 -11.27
N GLN A 891 21.58 33.59 -12.19
CA GLN A 891 20.19 33.90 -11.87
C GLN A 891 19.58 32.89 -10.89
N GLU A 892 19.87 31.60 -11.06
CA GLU A 892 19.42 30.54 -10.15
C GLU A 892 19.94 30.77 -8.73
N TYR A 893 21.27 30.90 -8.55
CA TYR A 893 21.87 31.08 -7.22
C TYR A 893 21.54 32.44 -6.60
N LYS A 894 21.39 33.51 -7.40
CA LYS A 894 20.84 34.79 -6.94
C LYS A 894 19.40 34.62 -6.45
N GLY A 895 18.61 33.78 -7.10
CA GLY A 895 17.27 33.39 -6.65
C GLY A 895 17.29 32.77 -5.25
N TYR A 896 18.16 31.78 -5.02
CA TYR A 896 18.35 31.16 -3.71
C TYR A 896 18.78 32.16 -2.64
N LEU A 897 19.74 33.05 -2.96
CA LEU A 897 20.21 34.09 -2.06
C LEU A 897 19.08 35.08 -1.69
N ASN A 898 18.30 35.51 -2.68
CA ASN A 898 17.18 36.43 -2.47
C ASN A 898 16.06 35.80 -1.62
N ALA A 899 15.76 34.51 -1.83
CA ALA A 899 14.81 33.78 -1.01
C ALA A 899 15.30 33.70 0.46
N ALA A 900 16.57 33.37 0.68
CA ALA A 900 17.18 33.32 2.01
C ALA A 900 17.21 34.69 2.71
N LEU A 901 17.46 35.79 1.97
CA LEU A 901 17.44 37.15 2.53
C LEU A 901 16.04 37.54 3.02
N ARG A 902 14.99 37.17 2.29
CA ARG A 902 13.58 37.45 2.62
C ARG A 902 13.02 36.54 3.70
N ASN A 903 13.65 35.40 3.95
CA ASN A 903 13.23 34.47 4.98
C ASN A 903 13.42 35.09 6.38
N ALA A 904 12.32 35.23 7.12
CA ALA A 904 12.30 35.81 8.46
C ALA A 904 12.88 34.87 9.54
N ASP A 905 12.86 33.56 9.29
CA ASP A 905 13.47 32.55 10.15
C ASP A 905 15.01 32.49 9.99
N PHE A 906 15.59 33.18 8.99
CA PHE A 906 17.03 33.20 8.72
C PHE A 906 17.70 34.47 9.27
N GLY A 907 18.83 34.31 9.99
CA GLY A 907 19.72 35.39 10.41
C GLY A 907 20.85 35.68 9.41
N SER A 908 21.73 36.65 9.71
CA SER A 908 22.87 36.95 8.81
C SER A 908 23.82 35.77 8.62
N ALA A 909 24.01 34.96 9.66
CA ALA A 909 24.85 33.76 9.61
C ALA A 909 24.33 32.72 8.62
N ASP A 910 23.01 32.53 8.59
CA ASP A 910 22.36 31.57 7.69
C ASP A 910 22.55 31.93 6.22
N VAL A 911 22.36 33.21 5.91
CA VAL A 911 22.53 33.73 4.56
C VAL A 911 24.00 33.72 4.14
N THR A 912 24.92 34.04 5.06
CA THR A 912 26.36 33.99 4.77
C THR A 912 26.84 32.56 4.53
N SER A 913 26.32 31.57 5.26
CA SER A 913 26.60 30.16 4.97
C SER A 913 26.17 29.75 3.56
N LEU A 914 25.12 30.37 3.00
CA LEU A 914 24.66 30.12 1.64
C LEU A 914 25.60 30.77 0.59
N LEU A 915 26.13 31.97 0.88
CA LEU A 915 27.17 32.60 0.06
C LEU A 915 28.42 31.70 -0.06
N PHE A 916 28.88 31.11 1.05
CA PHE A 916 29.99 30.16 1.02
C PHE A 916 29.63 28.83 0.34
N LYS A 917 28.39 28.35 0.50
CA LYS A 917 27.95 27.11 -0.17
C LYS A 917 27.97 27.27 -1.70
N TYR A 918 27.56 28.43 -2.20
CA TYR A 918 27.47 28.71 -3.63
C TYR A 918 28.60 29.63 -4.10
N ASP A 919 29.78 29.56 -3.48
CA ASP A 919 30.90 30.46 -3.77
C ASP A 919 31.38 30.37 -5.23
N ASP A 920 31.30 29.19 -5.86
CA ASP A 920 31.64 29.00 -7.28
C ASP A 920 30.79 29.89 -8.21
N ALA A 921 29.54 30.15 -7.84
CA ALA A 921 28.61 30.99 -8.58
C ALA A 921 28.57 32.43 -8.07
N LEU A 922 28.51 32.63 -6.75
CA LEU A 922 28.32 33.93 -6.09
C LEU A 922 29.63 34.66 -5.77
N ARG A 923 30.78 33.99 -5.90
CA ARG A 923 32.15 34.54 -5.81
C ARG A 923 32.40 35.38 -4.56
N PHE A 924 31.85 34.96 -3.41
CA PHE A 924 31.99 35.68 -2.16
C PHE A 924 33.45 35.73 -1.66
N SER A 925 34.21 34.63 -1.78
CA SER A 925 35.63 34.59 -1.43
C SER A 925 36.46 35.56 -2.24
N GLN A 926 36.09 35.80 -3.51
CA GLN A 926 36.74 36.80 -4.35
C GLN A 926 36.50 38.22 -3.81
N ALA A 927 35.27 38.52 -3.37
CA ALA A 927 34.93 39.82 -2.80
C ALA A 927 35.79 40.15 -1.56
N LEU A 928 36.13 39.15 -0.75
CA LEU A 928 37.00 39.31 0.42
C LEU A 928 38.45 39.67 0.06
N GLY A 929 38.90 39.35 -1.15
CA GLY A 929 40.24 39.66 -1.64
C GLY A 929 40.42 41.09 -2.20
N LEU A 930 39.35 41.89 -2.28
CA LEU A 930 39.31 43.15 -3.03
C LEU A 930 38.79 44.31 -2.17
N GLY A 931 39.31 45.53 -2.39
CA GLY A 931 38.77 46.77 -1.80
C GLY A 931 38.43 46.68 -0.31
N LYS A 932 37.16 46.97 0.04
CA LYS A 932 36.63 46.86 1.42
C LYS A 932 36.72 45.44 2.00
N GLY A 933 36.71 44.40 1.16
CA GLY A 933 36.92 43.02 1.59
C GLY A 933 38.26 42.82 2.30
N ARG A 934 39.35 43.44 1.80
CA ARG A 934 40.67 43.37 2.46
C ARG A 934 40.70 44.03 3.83
N GLN A 935 39.88 45.07 4.03
CA GLN A 935 39.70 45.70 5.34
C GLN A 935 38.94 44.76 6.28
N LEU A 936 37.83 44.18 5.82
CA LEU A 936 36.99 43.27 6.60
C LEU A 936 37.68 41.96 7.00
N ARG A 937 38.74 41.54 6.29
CA ARG A 937 39.58 40.40 6.69
C ARG A 937 40.22 40.56 8.07
N VAL A 938 40.30 41.78 8.62
CA VAL A 938 40.75 42.00 10.00
C VAL A 938 39.90 41.23 11.02
N LEU A 939 38.62 40.98 10.71
CA LEU A 939 37.73 40.19 11.56
C LEU A 939 38.22 38.74 11.70
N PHE A 940 38.66 38.13 10.59
CA PHE A 940 39.23 36.78 10.59
C PHE A 940 40.52 36.70 11.39
N TYR A 941 41.38 37.73 11.25
CA TYR A 941 42.60 37.84 12.02
C TYR A 941 42.30 37.93 13.52
N LEU A 942 41.46 38.88 13.95
CA LEU A 942 41.10 39.07 15.34
C LEU A 942 40.38 37.88 15.97
N HIS A 943 39.50 37.22 15.22
CA HIS A 943 38.83 36.01 15.69
C HIS A 943 39.84 34.86 15.87
N TYR A 944 40.71 34.63 14.88
CA TYR A 944 41.74 33.61 14.97
C TYR A 944 42.72 33.86 16.13
N THR A 945 43.30 35.05 16.20
CA THR A 945 44.36 35.35 17.16
C THR A 945 43.85 35.40 18.60
N SER A 946 42.58 35.75 18.84
CA SER A 946 41.99 35.69 20.18
C SER A 946 41.80 34.25 20.67
N ILE A 947 41.40 33.31 19.79
CA ILE A 947 41.33 31.87 20.11
C ILE A 947 42.72 31.33 20.42
N ILE A 948 43.73 31.67 19.61
CA ILE A 948 45.12 31.24 19.85
C ILE A 948 45.68 31.84 21.14
N TYR A 949 45.45 33.13 21.40
CA TYR A 949 45.86 33.79 22.63
C TYR A 949 45.28 33.10 23.85
N HIS A 950 43.97 32.84 23.84
CA HIS A 950 43.31 32.12 24.94
C HIS A 950 43.82 30.67 25.08
N THR A 951 44.09 30.00 23.96
CA THR A 951 44.67 28.65 23.96
C THR A 951 46.07 28.63 24.59
N ALA A 952 46.90 29.63 24.28
CA ALA A 952 48.23 29.78 24.86
C ALA A 952 48.14 30.06 26.38
N GLN A 953 47.19 30.88 26.82
CA GLN A 953 46.90 31.09 28.25
C GLN A 953 46.52 29.78 28.95
N LEU A 954 45.73 28.93 28.28
CA LEU A 954 45.38 27.60 28.80
C LEU A 954 46.56 26.65 28.92
N VAL A 955 47.39 26.58 27.88
CA VAL A 955 48.61 25.75 27.90
C VAL A 955 49.55 26.18 29.03
N GLN A 956 49.74 27.49 29.21
CA GLN A 956 50.56 28.06 30.29
C GLN A 956 50.00 27.71 31.67
N HIS A 957 48.71 27.92 31.89
CA HIS A 957 48.09 27.64 33.19
C HIS A 957 48.12 26.15 33.56
N LEU A 958 47.94 25.26 32.58
CA LEU A 958 48.02 23.82 32.79
C LEU A 958 49.46 23.30 32.95
N GLY A 959 50.47 24.16 32.76
CA GLY A 959 51.88 23.77 32.82
C GLY A 959 52.29 22.79 31.73
N LEU A 960 51.62 22.85 30.57
CA LEU A 960 51.86 21.93 29.44
C LEU A 960 52.96 22.48 28.52
N LYS A 961 53.71 21.57 27.88
CA LYS A 961 54.59 21.93 26.77
C LYS A 961 53.76 22.50 25.60
N THR A 962 54.35 23.45 24.87
CA THR A 962 53.77 23.97 23.63
C THR A 962 53.51 22.84 22.63
N PRO A 963 52.41 22.91 21.84
CA PRO A 963 51.99 21.79 21.00
C PRO A 963 52.88 21.61 19.78
N ARG A 964 53.01 20.37 19.31
CA ARG A 964 53.63 19.99 18.03
C ARG A 964 52.68 20.23 16.85
N TYR A 965 51.41 19.93 17.05
CA TYR A 965 50.35 20.08 16.05
C TYR A 965 49.19 20.86 16.65
N LEU A 966 48.69 21.81 15.87
CA LEU A 966 47.42 22.45 16.14
C LEU A 966 46.47 22.11 14.98
N CYS A 967 45.52 21.24 15.27
CA CYS A 967 44.54 20.74 14.30
C CYS A 967 43.27 21.57 14.41
N PHE A 968 42.76 22.06 13.29
CA PHE A 968 41.49 22.77 13.21
C PHE A 968 40.45 21.89 12.53
N SER A 969 39.30 21.76 13.19
CA SER A 969 38.09 21.15 12.66
C SER A 969 36.89 22.12 12.76
N GLY A 970 35.71 21.64 12.35
CA GLY A 970 34.49 22.44 12.31
C GLY A 970 34.41 23.38 11.12
N LYS A 971 33.20 23.60 10.58
CA LYS A 971 33.00 24.46 9.39
C LYS A 971 33.42 25.91 9.63
N GLY A 972 33.32 26.39 10.88
CA GLY A 972 33.75 27.73 11.25
C GLY A 972 35.25 27.93 11.05
N SER A 973 36.08 26.88 11.06
CA SER A 973 37.53 27.01 10.83
C SER A 973 37.91 27.22 9.35
N LEU A 974 36.98 27.02 8.40
CA LEU A 974 37.28 27.13 6.97
C LEU A 974 37.71 28.54 6.54
N TYR A 975 37.34 29.58 7.30
CA TYR A 975 37.81 30.94 7.02
C TYR A 975 39.34 31.04 7.12
N LEU A 976 40.03 30.10 7.78
CA LEU A 976 41.50 30.10 7.86
C LEU A 976 42.16 30.00 6.49
N ARG A 977 41.52 29.35 5.50
CA ARG A 977 41.98 29.38 4.09
C ARG A 977 41.89 30.78 3.51
N LEU A 978 40.79 31.48 3.83
CA LEU A 978 40.59 32.87 3.42
C LEU A 978 41.57 33.80 4.14
N LEU A 979 41.93 33.53 5.39
CA LEU A 979 42.94 34.29 6.14
C LEU A 979 44.34 34.06 5.57
N ALA A 980 44.72 32.80 5.32
CA ALA A 980 46.01 32.42 4.75
C ALA A 980 46.18 32.86 3.27
N GLY A 981 45.10 33.20 2.58
CA GLY A 981 45.13 33.54 1.15
C GLY A 981 45.32 32.31 0.25
N GLY A 982 44.96 31.12 0.73
CA GLY A 982 45.12 29.86 0.00
C GLY A 982 45.32 28.66 0.92
N SER A 983 45.90 27.58 0.37
CA SER A 983 46.19 26.33 1.09
C SER A 983 47.47 26.39 1.95
N ASN A 984 48.35 27.38 1.72
CA ASN A 984 49.59 27.52 2.49
C ASN A 984 49.34 28.23 3.82
N LEU A 985 49.34 27.48 4.92
CA LEU A 985 49.13 28.00 6.28
C LEU A 985 50.39 28.61 6.92
N GLY A 986 51.50 28.78 6.20
CA GLY A 986 52.77 29.23 6.78
C GLY A 986 52.72 30.59 7.50
N ALA A 987 51.95 31.56 6.99
CA ALA A 987 51.76 32.84 7.69
C ALA A 987 50.99 32.65 9.01
N ILE A 988 50.00 31.76 9.00
CA ILE A 988 49.23 31.39 10.19
C ILE A 988 50.16 30.70 11.20
N GLU A 989 51.00 29.75 10.79
CA GLU A 989 51.97 29.07 11.65
C GLU A 989 52.92 30.06 12.36
N LYS A 990 53.42 31.08 11.64
CA LYS A 990 54.27 32.13 12.23
C LYS A 990 53.52 32.96 13.29
N ILE A 991 52.30 33.40 12.97
CA ILE A 991 51.45 34.15 13.90
C ILE A 991 51.18 33.31 15.16
N THR A 992 50.86 32.02 15.00
CA THR A 992 50.64 31.11 16.14
C THR A 992 51.87 31.03 17.02
N LYS A 993 53.06 30.80 16.44
CA LYS A 993 54.33 30.71 17.18
C LYS A 993 54.62 31.97 17.97
N ALA A 994 54.46 33.14 17.35
CA ALA A 994 54.69 34.42 18.00
C ALA A 994 53.74 34.64 19.19
N ILE A 995 52.45 34.31 19.05
CA ILE A 995 51.50 34.40 20.17
C ILE A 995 51.85 33.43 21.30
N PHE A 996 52.18 32.16 20.98
CA PHE A 996 52.58 31.19 22.00
C PHE A 996 53.85 31.61 22.75
N GLN A 997 54.85 32.13 22.04
CA GLN A 997 56.07 32.65 22.64
C GLN A 997 55.78 33.85 23.56
N ALA A 998 54.96 34.80 23.09
CA ALA A 998 54.61 35.99 23.87
C ALA A 998 53.81 35.67 25.14
N VAL A 999 52.91 34.68 25.10
CA VAL A 999 52.05 34.32 26.23
C VAL A 999 52.74 33.34 27.18
N THR A 1000 53.29 32.24 26.65
CA THR A 1000 53.83 31.14 27.47
C THR A 1000 55.30 31.32 27.86
N GLY A 1001 56.02 32.22 27.17
CA GLY A 1001 57.48 32.37 27.28
C GLY A 1001 58.28 31.31 26.51
N ALA A 1002 57.62 30.32 25.91
CA ALA A 1002 58.24 29.24 25.14
C ALA A 1002 57.68 29.16 23.72
N GLU A 1003 58.57 28.92 22.75
CA GLU A 1003 58.18 28.81 21.35
C GLU A 1003 57.67 27.39 21.08
N PRO A 1004 56.65 27.21 20.20
CA PRO A 1004 56.36 25.89 19.65
C PRO A 1004 57.59 25.28 18.95
N PRO A 1005 57.73 23.94 18.94
CA PRO A 1005 58.91 23.27 18.39
C PRO A 1005 59.16 23.65 16.91
N HIS A 1006 60.42 23.55 16.45
CA HIS A 1006 60.82 23.97 15.10
C HIS A 1006 59.91 23.39 14.01
N ASN A 1007 59.54 22.11 14.16
CA ASN A 1007 58.76 21.38 13.18
C ASN A 1007 57.25 21.70 13.23
N PHE A 1008 56.75 22.51 14.19
CA PHE A 1008 55.33 22.85 14.45
C PHE A 1008 54.48 23.02 13.19
N ARG A 1009 53.25 22.47 13.21
CA ARG A 1009 52.32 22.56 12.10
C ARG A 1009 50.92 22.95 12.55
N VAL A 1010 50.31 23.82 11.75
CA VAL A 1010 48.85 24.04 11.79
C VAL A 1010 48.24 23.17 10.70
N ILE A 1011 47.31 22.30 11.08
CA ILE A 1011 46.62 21.40 10.15
C ILE A 1011 45.16 21.81 10.11
N LEU A 1012 44.64 22.11 8.92
CA LEU A 1012 43.23 22.37 8.71
C LEU A 1012 42.63 21.17 7.99
N ALA A 1013 41.58 20.56 8.56
CA ALA A 1013 40.87 19.48 7.90
C ALA A 1013 40.24 19.98 6.58
N ASP A 1014 40.43 19.25 5.48
CA ASP A 1014 40.02 19.73 4.16
C ASP A 1014 38.51 19.94 4.03
N ASN A 1015 37.74 19.00 4.55
CA ASN A 1015 36.33 19.13 4.82
C ASN A 1015 36.07 18.74 6.28
N PRO A 1016 35.95 19.71 7.21
CA PRO A 1016 35.93 19.40 8.64
C PRO A 1016 34.77 18.51 9.09
N LYS A 1017 33.59 18.61 8.45
CA LYS A 1017 32.44 17.74 8.73
C LYS A 1017 32.67 16.31 8.27
N GLU A 1018 33.37 16.13 7.15
CA GLU A 1018 33.83 14.81 6.73
C GLU A 1018 34.87 14.27 7.69
N ALA A 1019 35.84 15.06 8.14
CA ALA A 1019 36.87 14.57 9.08
C ALA A 1019 36.28 13.99 10.38
N THR A 1020 35.28 14.65 10.98
CA THR A 1020 34.56 14.14 12.16
C THR A 1020 33.88 12.81 11.88
N THR A 1021 33.05 12.75 10.83
CA THR A 1021 32.31 11.53 10.48
C THR A 1021 33.23 10.39 10.01
N ASN A 1022 34.24 10.67 9.19
CA ASN A 1022 35.26 9.71 8.74
C ASN A 1022 36.03 9.14 9.94
N GLY A 1023 36.37 9.98 10.92
CA GLY A 1023 36.99 9.55 12.16
C GLY A 1023 36.12 8.59 12.97
N GLY A 1024 34.80 8.84 13.03
CA GLY A 1024 33.84 7.91 13.64
C GLY A 1024 33.69 6.59 12.88
N VAL A 1025 33.74 6.61 11.54
CA VAL A 1025 33.71 5.38 10.73
C VAL A 1025 34.95 4.51 11.01
N LEU A 1026 36.11 5.13 11.17
CA LEU A 1026 37.39 4.47 11.43
C LEU A 1026 37.61 4.10 12.91
N TYR A 1027 36.68 4.45 13.80
CA TYR A 1027 36.77 4.14 15.22
C TYR A 1027 36.60 2.62 15.48
N GLU A 1028 37.65 1.99 16.02
CA GLU A 1028 37.65 0.60 16.48
C GLU A 1028 37.30 0.52 17.97
N ASP A 1029 36.33 -0.32 18.34
CA ASP A 1029 35.81 -0.52 19.71
C ASP A 1029 36.89 -0.94 20.74
N GLY A 1030 38.10 -1.31 20.29
CA GLY A 1030 39.24 -1.70 21.13
C GLY A 1030 40.09 -0.54 21.65
N ALA A 1031 39.92 0.69 21.13
CA ALA A 1031 40.52 1.90 21.69
C ALA A 1031 39.66 2.35 22.88
N SER A 1032 40.18 2.16 24.11
CA SER A 1032 39.37 2.11 25.33
C SER A 1032 38.42 3.32 25.48
N THR A 1033 37.12 3.05 25.55
CA THR A 1033 36.10 4.02 25.97
C THR A 1033 36.39 4.62 27.35
N ALA A 1034 37.25 3.96 28.15
CA ALA A 1034 37.72 4.41 29.46
C ALA A 1034 38.62 5.66 29.42
N ASP A 1035 39.19 6.03 28.28
CA ASP A 1035 40.03 7.22 28.17
C ASP A 1035 39.21 8.52 28.06
N TYR A 1036 37.95 8.43 27.64
CA TYR A 1036 37.06 9.59 27.51
C TYR A 1036 36.52 10.08 28.85
N ASP A 1037 36.24 9.17 29.77
CA ASP A 1037 35.79 9.51 31.14
C ASP A 1037 36.88 10.20 31.96
N ARG A 1038 38.14 10.19 31.46
CA ARG A 1038 39.30 10.80 32.10
C ARG A 1038 39.62 12.20 31.59
N ILE A 1039 38.92 12.69 30.57
CA ILE A 1039 39.13 14.04 30.03
C ILE A 1039 38.71 15.06 31.10
N LYS A 1040 39.64 15.93 31.52
CA LYS A 1040 39.37 16.96 32.52
C LYS A 1040 38.86 18.24 31.85
N PRO A 1041 37.60 18.68 32.11
CA PRO A 1041 37.12 19.96 31.62
C PRO A 1041 37.78 21.11 32.41
N VAL A 1042 38.33 22.11 31.72
CA VAL A 1042 39.02 23.27 32.31
C VAL A 1042 38.45 24.54 31.73
N LYS A 1043 38.00 25.48 32.57
CA LYS A 1043 37.42 26.76 32.13
C LYS A 1043 38.08 27.92 32.86
N PHE A 1044 38.82 28.78 32.16
CA PHE A 1044 39.27 30.04 32.75
C PHE A 1044 38.12 31.00 32.95
N THR A 1045 38.24 31.83 33.96
CA THR A 1045 37.46 33.05 34.13
C THR A 1045 37.66 34.04 32.99
N GLY A 1046 38.86 34.08 32.40
CA GLY A 1046 39.22 35.02 31.34
C GLY A 1046 40.00 36.26 31.82
N ALA A 1047 40.31 36.34 33.11
CA ALA A 1047 41.22 37.35 33.67
C ALA A 1047 42.61 36.73 33.95
N PRO A 1048 43.71 37.51 33.83
CA PRO A 1048 45.07 36.96 33.69
C PRO A 1048 45.55 36.09 34.86
N ASP A 1049 45.22 36.50 36.10
CA ASP A 1049 45.65 35.83 37.34
C ASP A 1049 44.49 35.17 38.11
N SER A 1050 43.35 35.01 37.45
CA SER A 1050 42.15 34.46 38.07
C SER A 1050 41.99 32.98 37.70
N GLY A 1051 41.82 32.14 38.73
CA GLY A 1051 41.84 30.68 38.61
C GLY A 1051 40.66 30.07 37.84
N GLU A 1052 40.55 28.75 37.87
CA GLU A 1052 39.55 28.01 37.12
C GLU A 1052 38.11 28.23 37.65
N ILE A 1053 37.15 28.48 36.74
CA ILE A 1053 35.73 28.65 37.05
C ILE A 1053 35.18 27.43 37.79
N GLY A 1054 35.49 26.23 37.32
CA GLY A 1054 34.99 24.98 37.88
C GLY A 1054 35.47 24.74 39.32
N GLN A 1055 36.76 24.96 39.58
CA GLN A 1055 37.35 24.82 40.92
C GLN A 1055 36.76 25.84 41.91
N ARG A 1056 36.53 27.09 41.47
CA ARG A 1056 35.97 28.15 42.31
C ARG A 1056 34.45 28.14 42.40
N ARG A 1057 33.78 27.33 41.57
CA ARG A 1057 32.32 27.36 41.34
C ARG A 1057 31.81 28.79 41.13
N LEU A 1058 32.53 29.55 40.30
CA LEU A 1058 32.25 30.98 40.11
C LEU A 1058 30.85 31.15 39.49
N LYS A 1059 29.95 31.83 40.19
CA LYS A 1059 28.58 32.13 39.77
C LYS A 1059 28.46 33.52 39.14
N LEU A 1060 27.40 33.76 38.38
CA LEU A 1060 27.16 35.06 37.75
C LEU A 1060 27.08 36.22 38.76
N ALA A 1061 26.43 36.01 39.91
CA ALA A 1061 26.30 37.02 40.97
C ALA A 1061 27.65 37.43 41.60
N GLN A 1062 28.70 36.60 41.41
CA GLN A 1062 30.06 36.83 41.90
C GLN A 1062 30.94 37.52 40.86
N VAL A 1063 30.40 37.87 39.68
CA VAL A 1063 31.09 38.69 38.67
C VAL A 1063 30.98 40.15 39.06
N ASP A 1064 31.85 40.57 39.99
CA ASP A 1064 31.93 41.93 40.51
C ASP A 1064 32.65 42.89 39.55
N ALA A 1065 32.76 44.17 39.96
CA ALA A 1065 33.40 45.20 39.15
C ALA A 1065 34.89 44.91 38.89
N ASP A 1066 35.59 44.32 39.87
CA ASP A 1066 37.01 44.03 39.79
C ASP A 1066 37.28 42.91 38.77
N LEU A 1067 36.49 41.83 38.80
CA LEU A 1067 36.62 40.76 37.81
C LEU A 1067 36.29 41.26 36.40
N LYS A 1068 35.25 42.10 36.24
CA LYS A 1068 34.93 42.73 34.95
C LYS A 1068 36.09 43.57 34.43
N ALA A 1069 36.70 44.38 35.29
CA ALA A 1069 37.86 45.21 34.93
C ALA A 1069 39.04 44.33 34.49
N GLN A 1070 39.36 43.26 35.23
CA GLN A 1070 40.45 42.35 34.86
C GLN A 1070 40.20 41.61 33.53
N VAL A 1071 38.96 41.23 33.24
CA VAL A 1071 38.59 40.63 31.95
C VAL A 1071 38.79 41.64 30.81
N LEU A 1072 38.34 42.88 30.99
CA LEU A 1072 38.55 43.95 30.02
C LEU A 1072 40.05 44.27 29.84
N ASP A 1073 40.84 44.27 30.90
CA ASP A 1073 42.28 44.46 30.85
C ASP A 1073 42.98 43.33 30.08
N ASN A 1074 42.57 42.08 30.26
CA ASN A 1074 43.09 40.97 29.46
C ASN A 1074 42.79 41.16 27.97
N VAL A 1075 41.59 41.65 27.61
CA VAL A 1075 41.23 41.96 26.22
C VAL A 1075 42.02 43.16 25.67
N ARG A 1076 42.29 44.18 26.49
CA ARG A 1076 43.16 45.32 26.12
C ARG A 1076 44.61 44.88 25.88
N ASN A 1077 45.12 43.98 26.72
CA ASN A 1077 46.45 43.39 26.56
C ASN A 1077 46.52 42.59 25.26
N TYR A 1078 45.49 41.80 24.97
CA TYR A 1078 45.36 41.09 23.70
C TYR A 1078 45.38 42.05 22.50
N PHE A 1079 44.57 43.12 22.49
CA PHE A 1079 44.58 44.10 21.39
C PHE A 1079 45.93 44.78 21.21
N THR A 1080 46.59 45.14 22.33
CA THR A 1080 47.94 45.70 22.30
C THR A 1080 48.92 44.73 21.64
N LEU A 1081 48.86 43.44 22.02
CA LEU A 1081 49.71 42.39 21.46
C LEU A 1081 49.52 42.24 19.94
N VAL A 1082 48.26 42.17 19.45
CA VAL A 1082 48.00 41.78 18.06
C VAL A 1082 47.83 42.95 17.07
N LEU A 1083 47.56 44.17 17.55
CA LEU A 1083 47.41 45.36 16.71
C LEU A 1083 48.61 46.32 16.79
N GLU A 1084 49.31 46.38 17.92
CA GLU A 1084 50.45 47.29 18.13
C GLU A 1084 51.79 46.57 18.25
N GLY A 1085 51.82 45.37 18.84
CA GLY A 1085 53.06 44.63 19.12
C GLY A 1085 53.92 44.38 17.89
N ASP A 1086 55.20 44.77 17.97
CA ASP A 1086 56.16 44.70 16.87
C ASP A 1086 56.41 43.27 16.37
N GLU A 1087 56.20 42.26 17.22
CA GLU A 1087 56.42 40.85 16.87
C GLU A 1087 55.25 40.22 16.11
N ILE A 1088 54.02 40.72 16.29
CA ILE A 1088 52.80 40.06 15.77
C ILE A 1088 52.06 40.94 14.76
N ALA A 1089 51.87 42.23 15.06
CA ALA A 1089 51.08 43.12 14.23
C ALA A 1089 51.58 43.24 12.76
N PRO A 1090 52.89 43.17 12.45
CA PRO A 1090 53.35 43.17 11.05
C PRO A 1090 52.81 42.01 10.21
N TYR A 1091 52.50 40.86 10.82
CA TYR A 1091 51.98 39.70 10.10
C TYR A 1091 50.57 39.90 9.54
N MET A 1092 49.82 40.92 9.97
CA MET A 1092 48.51 41.27 9.36
C MET A 1092 48.61 41.44 7.85
N ARG A 1093 49.72 42.01 7.36
CA ARG A 1093 49.95 42.17 5.92
C ARG A 1093 50.24 40.84 5.22
N GLU A 1094 50.90 39.89 5.88
CA GLU A 1094 51.16 38.54 5.32
C GLU A 1094 49.85 37.76 5.11
N VAL A 1095 48.84 38.00 5.95
CA VAL A 1095 47.49 37.42 5.79
C VAL A 1095 46.55 38.33 4.98
N GLY A 1096 47.08 39.35 4.31
CA GLY A 1096 46.35 40.23 3.40
C GLY A 1096 45.22 41.04 4.06
N VAL A 1097 45.42 41.41 5.32
CA VAL A 1097 44.61 42.40 6.03
C VAL A 1097 45.21 43.78 5.77
N ASP A 1098 44.39 44.69 5.26
CA ASP A 1098 44.78 46.06 4.93
C ASP A 1098 43.85 47.04 5.65
N VAL A 1099 44.26 47.50 6.82
CA VAL A 1099 43.47 48.40 7.69
C VAL A 1099 44.36 49.42 8.40
N ASP A 1100 43.77 50.54 8.77
CA ASP A 1100 44.34 51.42 9.79
C ASP A 1100 44.19 50.75 11.17
N ARG A 1101 45.31 50.26 11.70
CA ARG A 1101 45.38 49.52 12.97
C ARG A 1101 44.90 50.35 14.15
N GLN A 1102 45.21 51.65 14.17
CA GLN A 1102 44.79 52.54 15.26
C GLN A 1102 43.28 52.74 15.21
N ARG A 1103 42.74 53.01 14.01
CA ARG A 1103 41.29 53.14 13.82
C ARG A 1103 40.55 51.88 14.26
N VAL A 1104 41.03 50.69 13.91
CA VAL A 1104 40.42 49.41 14.35
C VAL A 1104 40.47 49.28 15.86
N LYS A 1105 41.60 49.56 16.50
CA LYS A 1105 41.76 49.52 17.95
C LYS A 1105 40.79 50.49 18.65
N ASP A 1106 40.72 51.73 18.17
CA ASP A 1106 39.84 52.76 18.74
C ASP A 1106 38.36 52.36 18.65
N ILE A 1107 37.93 51.78 17.52
CA ILE A 1107 36.57 51.24 17.38
C ILE A 1107 36.33 50.15 18.43
N LEU A 1108 37.20 49.14 18.49
CA LEU A 1108 37.02 48.01 19.41
C LEU A 1108 36.99 48.46 20.87
N LEU A 1109 37.88 49.36 21.28
CA LEU A 1109 37.96 49.85 22.66
C LEU A 1109 36.70 50.59 23.11
N ARG A 1110 35.97 51.24 22.20
CA ARG A 1110 34.67 51.86 22.52
C ARG A 1110 33.58 50.83 22.77
N GLU A 1111 33.69 49.63 22.20
CA GLU A 1111 32.62 48.65 22.13
C GLU A 1111 32.75 47.50 23.16
N ILE A 1112 33.96 47.22 23.66
CA ILE A 1112 34.21 46.03 24.50
C ILE A 1112 33.43 46.00 25.82
N GLU A 1113 33.22 47.15 26.46
CA GLU A 1113 32.51 47.23 27.74
C GLU A 1113 31.01 46.98 27.57
N ASP A 1114 30.41 47.57 26.54
CA ASP A 1114 29.03 47.31 26.13
C ASP A 1114 28.84 45.84 25.73
N SER A 1115 29.78 45.29 24.97
CA SER A 1115 29.77 43.87 24.57
C SER A 1115 29.81 42.92 25.78
N LEU A 1116 30.68 43.19 26.76
CA LEU A 1116 30.75 42.42 28.01
C LEU A 1116 29.42 42.49 28.77
N SER A 1117 28.86 43.69 28.91
CA SER A 1117 27.60 43.92 29.61
C SER A 1117 26.44 43.19 28.94
N LEU A 1118 26.34 43.23 27.61
CA LEU A 1118 25.35 42.49 26.84
C LEU A 1118 25.46 40.97 27.03
N GLY A 1119 26.70 40.45 27.03
CA GLY A 1119 26.99 39.04 27.28
C GLY A 1119 26.58 38.59 28.69
N LEU A 1120 26.92 39.37 29.71
CA LEU A 1120 26.52 39.10 31.09
C LEU A 1120 24.99 39.17 31.28
N HIS A 1121 24.32 40.13 30.63
CA HIS A 1121 22.85 40.19 30.60
C HIS A 1121 22.21 39.02 29.83
N GLN A 1122 22.95 38.37 28.94
CA GLN A 1122 22.51 37.11 28.32
C GLN A 1122 22.58 35.97 29.32
N PHE A 1123 23.70 35.82 30.03
CA PHE A 1123 23.81 34.83 31.11
C PHE A 1123 22.77 35.05 32.20
N GLN A 1124 22.49 36.29 32.59
CA GLN A 1124 21.48 36.58 33.62
C GLN A 1124 20.06 36.13 33.24
N ARG A 1125 19.78 36.00 31.94
CA ARG A 1125 18.49 35.53 31.43
C ARG A 1125 18.42 34.02 31.26
N LEU A 1126 19.57 33.34 31.16
CA LEU A 1126 19.67 31.93 30.83
C LEU A 1126 20.06 31.06 32.03
N LEU A 1127 20.83 31.60 32.96
CA LEU A 1127 21.34 30.89 34.13
C LEU A 1127 20.51 31.20 35.36
N SER A 1128 20.25 30.19 36.19
CA SER A 1128 19.76 30.41 37.54
C SER A 1128 20.84 31.03 38.44
N ALA A 1129 20.43 31.68 39.54
CA ALA A 1129 21.37 32.40 40.42
C ALA A 1129 22.45 31.50 41.06
N ASP A 1130 22.19 30.19 41.14
CA ASP A 1130 23.08 29.20 41.74
C ASP A 1130 23.96 28.44 40.75
N GLU A 1131 23.79 28.67 39.45
CA GLU A 1131 24.61 28.02 38.43
C GLU A 1131 26.02 28.61 38.36
N THR A 1132 27.00 27.71 38.22
CA THR A 1132 28.37 28.08 37.90
C THR A 1132 28.42 28.59 36.46
N LEU A 1133 29.25 29.61 36.21
CA LEU A 1133 29.42 30.15 34.86
C LEU A 1133 29.78 29.03 33.87
N PRO A 1134 29.10 28.98 32.71
CA PRO A 1134 29.23 27.87 31.79
C PRO A 1134 30.53 27.94 30.96
N GLU A 1135 31.17 29.10 30.87
CA GLU A 1135 32.31 29.36 29.98
C GLU A 1135 33.15 30.57 30.42
N THR A 1136 34.29 30.76 29.77
CA THR A 1136 35.18 31.92 30.00
C THR A 1136 34.52 33.25 29.64
N LEU A 1137 34.80 34.30 30.43
CA LEU A 1137 34.32 35.65 30.14
C LEU A 1137 35.16 36.36 29.08
N PHE A 1138 36.36 35.84 28.74
CA PHE A 1138 37.33 36.50 27.84
C PHE A 1138 36.76 36.89 26.47
N PHE A 1139 35.84 36.08 25.92
CA PHE A 1139 35.28 36.32 24.58
C PHE A 1139 34.03 37.21 24.57
N LEU A 1140 33.36 37.40 25.71
CA LEU A 1140 32.15 38.24 25.78
C LEU A 1140 32.38 39.69 25.31
N PRO A 1141 33.51 40.35 25.64
CA PRO A 1141 33.84 41.69 25.13
C PRO A 1141 34.06 41.74 23.61
N LEU A 1142 34.33 40.61 22.95
CA LEU A 1142 34.67 40.58 21.52
C LEU A 1142 33.45 40.44 20.60
N LYS A 1143 32.38 39.77 21.05
CA LYS A 1143 31.25 39.40 20.18
C LYS A 1143 30.56 40.59 19.50
N GLN A 1144 30.01 41.52 20.29
CA GLN A 1144 29.33 42.69 19.76
C GLN A 1144 30.32 43.65 19.10
N ALA A 1145 31.53 43.75 19.66
CA ALA A 1145 32.58 44.60 19.14
C ALA A 1145 32.99 44.21 17.70
N LEU A 1146 33.12 42.91 17.40
CA LEU A 1146 33.41 42.43 16.04
C LEU A 1146 32.26 42.70 15.07
N TYR A 1147 31.02 42.50 15.50
CA TYR A 1147 29.85 42.82 14.67
C TYR A 1147 29.78 44.32 14.35
N ASN A 1148 29.95 45.19 15.35
CA ASN A 1148 29.95 46.65 15.15
C ASN A 1148 31.12 47.12 14.29
N LEU A 1149 32.32 46.55 14.51
CA LEU A 1149 33.49 46.78 13.66
C LEU A 1149 33.20 46.42 12.19
N SER A 1150 32.55 45.27 11.93
CA SER A 1150 32.18 44.86 10.56
C SER A 1150 31.28 45.90 9.87
N ARG A 1151 30.34 46.48 10.61
CA ARG A 1151 29.39 47.47 10.09
C ARG A 1151 30.09 48.79 9.78
N GLU A 1152 30.91 49.28 10.70
CA GLU A 1152 31.65 50.53 10.53
C GLU A 1152 32.63 50.46 9.35
N LEU A 1153 33.37 49.35 9.22
CA LEU A 1153 34.31 49.15 8.12
C LEU A 1153 33.62 49.00 6.76
N GLN A 1154 32.40 48.45 6.71
CA GLN A 1154 31.66 48.35 5.45
C GLN A 1154 30.96 49.66 5.07
N ALA A 1155 30.57 50.48 6.04
CA ALA A 1155 29.90 51.76 5.82
C ALA A 1155 30.87 52.88 5.42
N GLY A 1156 32.03 52.97 6.08
CA GLY A 1156 33.14 53.87 5.70
C GLY A 1156 33.80 53.43 4.41
#